data_AF-A0A094AL29-F1
#
_entry.id   AF-A0A094AL29-F1
#
_cell.length_a   1.000
_cell.length_b   1.000
_cell.length_c   1.000
_cell.angle_alpha   90.00
_cell.angle_beta   90.00
_cell.angle_gamma   90.00
#
_symmetry.space_group_name_H-M   'P 1'
#
loop_
_entity.id
_entity.type
_entity.pdbx_description
1 polymer ?
#
loop_
_entity_poly.entity_id
_entity_poly.type
_entity_poly.pdbx_seq_one_letter_code
_entity_poly.pdbx_strand_id
1 'polypeptide(L)'
;MLFTHATIVTVDASRSIYVDGAILVQGNKIADIGTTSELKARHTHEEEIDLTGRIIIPGLISTHMHTAQTLLRGTGDDLELVSWLCDHIWVMQGNFTAGDGYAAARLSIAEMLLSGTTTFLESMFADRYGFDGLCNAVTESGIRGCLGKIVMDIATYAKDPKWAMHPGLVEDREMSLLGALAMHEKWDKAANDRIRVWFGARTPGGVSDDLYKEMTALSRSKNIPITMHCAEVKADRIFFDSCGHTPMSYCESVGLLGPQTVLAHMVHLDDSDIQMLAETKTNVAHCPTSNAKLASGICRVPDLQKAGVNIGLGTDGAPCNNTCDLLQEMKLAAIIHKSISFDPTAVPAEDVLEMATINGAKALGLADQIGSLEVGKKADFVAIDMRKIHLQPWFNPVSAVVYSATGRDVEMTVVDGRIVVQGGKLLTMNEEEIMTEAQRRSKEVVERAGLTNKVKSRWADLSDLQILQRRLMWRSPSAEMRNSLESIAVCYWVLPTALPISIYLPQNLSVPNYRMFQRAGRANCRKSIQSVAEARVFSGTDSETNVITQLQQHTGNPSSKDLRMHFSLFTTTILLLLASFTAALPSASPIVNLETRQQQQASITCEDYARLANYTAINSNATLRAAFLQASPQGTNPTRVILDRAFEEFNANNLKFDTALNAQCGNLSTVSFREVDRNFSLGVVAGWKVVAPTGARIGAGVEVWCSGLFIVMFTGLALIFQ
;
A
#
# COMPACT_ATOMS: atom_id res chain seq x y z
N MET A 1 -10.46 27.52 27.54
CA MET A 1 -11.08 26.18 27.44
C MET A 1 -10.14 25.17 28.05
N LEU A 2 -10.65 24.33 28.95
CA LEU A 2 -9.86 23.37 29.73
C LEU A 2 -10.22 21.95 29.32
N PHE A 3 -9.25 21.21 28.80
CA PHE A 3 -9.39 19.80 28.42
C PHE A 3 -8.93 18.94 29.60
N THR A 4 -9.72 17.96 30.05
CA THR A 4 -9.52 17.27 31.34
C THR A 4 -9.59 15.75 31.24
N HIS A 5 -9.07 15.06 32.27
CA HIS A 5 -9.17 13.61 32.47
C HIS A 5 -8.59 12.72 31.34
N ALA A 6 -7.71 13.29 30.51
CA ALA A 6 -6.98 12.54 29.48
C ALA A 6 -5.65 12.01 30.01
N THR A 7 -5.17 10.91 29.44
CA THR A 7 -3.74 10.56 29.55
C THR A 7 -2.95 11.37 28.54
N ILE A 8 -2.20 12.39 28.98
CA ILE A 8 -1.43 13.27 28.10
C ILE A 8 0.00 12.74 27.97
N VAL A 9 0.46 12.53 26.74
CA VAL A 9 1.88 12.36 26.40
C VAL A 9 2.39 13.66 25.81
N THR A 10 3.33 14.33 26.48
CA THR A 10 3.74 15.69 26.11
C THR A 10 4.69 15.75 24.91
N VAL A 11 5.59 14.77 24.79
CA VAL A 11 6.80 14.84 23.94
C VAL A 11 7.66 16.09 24.23
N ASP A 12 7.56 16.65 25.45
CA ASP A 12 8.40 17.76 25.91
C ASP A 12 9.86 17.31 26.13
N ALA A 13 10.76 18.23 26.51
CA ALA A 13 12.17 17.92 26.76
C ALA A 13 12.42 16.82 27.83
N SER A 14 11.46 16.57 28.72
CA SER A 14 11.48 15.50 29.74
C SER A 14 10.70 14.24 29.37
N ARG A 15 9.92 14.28 28.27
CA ARG A 15 8.95 13.25 27.84
C ARG A 15 7.90 12.95 28.91
N SER A 16 7.42 13.99 29.62
CA SER A 16 6.44 13.82 30.70
C SER A 16 5.11 13.22 30.24
N ILE A 17 4.50 12.40 31.10
CA ILE A 17 3.18 11.78 30.90
C ILE A 17 2.29 12.05 32.12
N TYR A 18 1.09 12.60 31.89
CA TYR A 18 0.07 12.82 32.93
C TYR A 18 -1.08 11.84 32.72
N VAL A 19 -1.33 10.92 33.65
CA VAL A 19 -2.35 9.85 33.47
C VAL A 19 -3.79 10.37 33.64
N ASP A 20 -4.01 11.23 34.64
CA ASP A 20 -5.20 12.07 34.80
C ASP A 20 -4.77 13.54 34.60
N GLY A 21 -4.52 13.88 33.33
CA GLY A 21 -3.96 15.15 32.91
C GLY A 21 -4.99 16.14 32.36
N ALA A 22 -4.65 17.42 32.43
CA ALA A 22 -5.40 18.49 31.81
C ALA A 22 -4.51 19.49 31.04
N ILE A 23 -5.09 20.12 30.03
CA ILE A 23 -4.48 21.20 29.22
C ILE A 23 -5.42 22.40 29.21
N LEU A 24 -4.90 23.56 29.60
CA LEU A 24 -5.60 24.84 29.40
C LEU A 24 -5.20 25.45 28.05
N VAL A 25 -6.18 25.74 27.21
CA VAL A 25 -6.01 26.52 25.98
C VAL A 25 -6.62 27.91 26.14
N GLN A 26 -5.82 28.94 25.86
CA GLN A 26 -6.26 30.33 25.78
C GLN A 26 -5.76 30.97 24.48
N GLY A 27 -6.69 31.57 23.72
CA GLY A 27 -6.41 31.99 22.35
C GLY A 27 -5.98 30.79 21.49
N ASN A 28 -4.78 30.86 20.91
CA ASN A 28 -4.17 29.79 20.12
C ASN A 28 -3.02 29.05 20.83
N LYS A 29 -2.87 29.20 22.17
CA LYS A 29 -1.73 28.65 22.92
C LYS A 29 -2.14 27.72 24.06
N ILE A 30 -1.23 26.79 24.36
CA ILE A 30 -1.21 26.06 25.64
C ILE A 30 -0.79 27.06 26.72
N ALA A 31 -1.69 27.34 27.66
CA ALA A 31 -1.48 28.33 28.72
C ALA A 31 -1.12 27.68 30.08
N ASP A 32 -1.55 26.44 30.32
CA ASP A 32 -1.21 25.64 31.49
C ASP A 32 -1.32 24.14 31.15
N ILE A 33 -0.56 23.30 31.85
CA ILE A 33 -0.57 21.83 31.72
C ILE A 33 -0.19 21.19 33.06
N GLY A 34 -0.79 20.05 33.40
CA GLY A 34 -0.57 19.38 34.67
C GLY A 34 -1.60 18.28 34.93
N THR A 35 -1.82 17.91 36.19
CA THR A 35 -2.93 17.00 36.52
C THR A 35 -4.28 17.72 36.47
N THR A 36 -5.37 16.97 36.24
CA THR A 36 -6.72 17.53 36.20
C THR A 36 -7.11 18.22 37.50
N SER A 37 -6.75 17.63 38.65
CA SER A 37 -7.06 18.20 39.97
C SER A 37 -6.39 19.56 40.20
N GLU A 38 -5.13 19.72 39.75
CA GLU A 38 -4.39 20.98 39.85
C GLU A 38 -5.00 22.07 38.96
N LEU A 39 -5.26 21.77 37.68
CA LEU A 39 -5.76 22.78 36.75
C LEU A 39 -7.21 23.18 37.07
N LYS A 40 -8.07 22.25 37.49
CA LYS A 40 -9.44 22.59 37.93
C LYS A 40 -9.46 23.43 39.22
N ALA A 41 -8.42 23.31 40.07
CA ALA A 41 -8.24 24.17 41.23
C ALA A 41 -7.67 25.56 40.86
N ARG A 42 -6.82 25.66 39.83
CA ARG A 42 -6.29 26.95 39.33
C ARG A 42 -7.28 27.73 38.47
N HIS A 43 -8.11 27.05 37.67
CA HIS A 43 -8.90 27.64 36.57
C HIS A 43 -10.40 27.32 36.68
N THR A 44 -11.01 27.71 37.80
CA THR A 44 -12.36 27.34 38.24
C THR A 44 -13.53 27.87 37.37
N HIS A 45 -13.26 28.60 36.29
CA HIS A 45 -14.25 29.30 35.46
C HIS A 45 -14.07 29.06 33.94
N GLU A 46 -13.18 28.15 33.55
CA GLU A 46 -12.98 27.76 32.15
C GLU A 46 -14.03 26.75 31.67
N GLU A 47 -14.40 26.83 30.39
CA GLU A 47 -15.26 25.82 29.75
C GLU A 47 -14.52 24.47 29.70
N GLU A 48 -15.10 23.43 30.29
CA GLU A 48 -14.48 22.11 30.45
C GLU A 48 -14.89 21.11 29.35
N ILE A 49 -13.92 20.39 28.80
CA ILE A 49 -14.12 19.23 27.91
C ILE A 49 -13.50 17.99 28.56
N ASP A 50 -14.36 17.09 29.04
CA ASP A 50 -14.00 15.80 29.62
C ASP A 50 -13.55 14.80 28.54
N LEU A 51 -12.27 14.42 28.60
CA LEU A 51 -11.63 13.44 27.73
C LEU A 51 -11.25 12.16 28.48
N THR A 52 -12.00 11.80 29.54
CA THR A 52 -11.88 10.52 30.27
C THR A 52 -11.68 9.33 29.33
N GLY A 53 -10.58 8.60 29.51
CA GLY A 53 -10.25 7.41 28.72
C GLY A 53 -9.67 7.67 27.32
N ARG A 54 -9.29 8.91 27.00
CA ARG A 54 -8.56 9.26 25.77
C ARG A 54 -7.08 9.45 26.08
N ILE A 55 -6.23 9.27 25.07
CA ILE A 55 -4.85 9.74 25.09
C ILE A 55 -4.76 11.05 24.30
N ILE A 56 -4.10 12.07 24.84
CA ILE A 56 -3.72 13.27 24.09
C ILE A 56 -2.24 13.18 23.72
N ILE A 57 -1.92 13.49 22.46
CA ILE A 57 -0.56 13.62 21.93
C ILE A 57 -0.43 14.97 21.18
N PRO A 58 0.80 15.47 20.90
CA PRO A 58 0.98 16.59 19.98
C PRO A 58 0.39 16.26 18.61
N GLY A 59 -0.12 17.27 17.91
CA GLY A 59 -0.71 17.09 16.59
C GLY A 59 0.32 16.53 15.61
N LEU A 60 -0.08 15.52 14.83
CA LEU A 60 0.86 14.78 13.99
C LEU A 60 1.34 15.65 12.82
N ILE A 61 2.60 15.47 12.44
CA ILE A 61 3.30 16.31 11.45
C ILE A 61 3.80 15.44 10.31
N SER A 62 3.17 15.54 9.13
CA SER A 62 3.61 14.81 7.94
C SER A 62 4.72 15.59 7.24
N THR A 63 5.97 15.14 7.33
CA THR A 63 7.10 15.77 6.65
C THR A 63 7.18 15.44 5.17
N HIS A 64 6.22 14.70 4.60
CA HIS A 64 6.14 14.47 3.16
C HIS A 64 4.73 14.07 2.70
N MET A 65 4.15 14.83 1.77
CA MET A 65 2.81 14.62 1.22
C MET A 65 2.71 15.14 -0.22
N HIS A 66 1.85 14.52 -1.04
CA HIS A 66 1.43 15.04 -2.35
C HIS A 66 -0.09 15.21 -2.38
N THR A 67 -0.59 16.37 -1.96
CA THR A 67 -2.03 16.64 -1.83
C THR A 67 -2.78 16.56 -3.16
N ALA A 68 -2.10 16.84 -4.28
CA ALA A 68 -2.68 16.68 -5.62
C ALA A 68 -3.03 15.21 -5.96
N GLN A 69 -2.36 14.22 -5.36
CA GLN A 69 -2.48 12.82 -5.79
C GLN A 69 -3.62 12.03 -5.15
N THR A 70 -4.39 12.58 -4.20
CA THR A 70 -5.52 11.85 -3.56
C THR A 70 -6.65 11.49 -4.53
N LEU A 71 -6.83 12.23 -5.63
CA LEU A 71 -7.75 11.87 -6.72
C LEU A 71 -7.30 10.64 -7.52
N LEU A 72 -6.04 10.22 -7.37
CA LEU A 72 -5.41 9.13 -8.11
C LEU A 72 -5.23 7.86 -7.25
N ARG A 73 -5.87 7.81 -6.07
CA ARG A 73 -5.86 6.65 -5.18
C ARG A 73 -6.34 5.39 -5.90
N GLY A 74 -5.49 4.37 -5.99
CA GLY A 74 -5.79 3.10 -6.64
C GLY A 74 -5.79 3.09 -8.18
N THR A 75 -5.28 4.13 -8.85
CA THR A 75 -5.26 4.21 -10.32
C THR A 75 -4.02 3.59 -10.99
N GLY A 76 -3.13 2.95 -10.23
CA GLY A 76 -1.88 2.37 -10.73
C GLY A 76 -1.20 1.39 -9.78
N ASP A 77 -1.92 0.66 -8.94
CA ASP A 77 -1.31 -0.31 -8.02
C ASP A 77 -0.60 -1.47 -8.76
N ASP A 78 0.34 -2.14 -8.08
CA ASP A 78 1.13 -3.26 -8.58
C ASP A 78 2.00 -2.95 -9.83
N LEU A 79 2.72 -1.82 -9.81
CA LEU A 79 3.64 -1.35 -10.86
C LEU A 79 5.00 -0.89 -10.27
N GLU A 80 6.09 -1.06 -11.02
CA GLU A 80 7.41 -0.47 -10.75
C GLU A 80 7.34 1.07 -10.83
N LEU A 81 8.06 1.80 -9.95
CA LEU A 81 7.98 3.28 -9.83
C LEU A 81 8.01 4.00 -11.19
N VAL A 82 8.95 3.66 -12.08
CA VAL A 82 9.11 4.39 -13.36
C VAL A 82 7.87 4.21 -14.27
N SER A 83 7.26 3.03 -14.32
CA SER A 83 6.00 2.83 -15.07
C SER A 83 4.80 3.40 -14.33
N TRP A 84 4.74 3.31 -13.00
CA TRP A 84 3.73 3.98 -12.19
C TRP A 84 3.68 5.50 -12.50
N LEU A 85 4.86 6.14 -12.52
CA LEU A 85 5.01 7.54 -12.93
C LEU A 85 4.64 7.76 -14.40
N CYS A 86 5.37 7.14 -15.35
CA CYS A 86 5.30 7.48 -16.77
C CYS A 86 4.00 7.02 -17.45
N ASP A 87 3.52 5.80 -17.16
CA ASP A 87 2.41 5.18 -17.88
C ASP A 87 1.03 5.51 -17.28
N HIS A 88 1.00 6.02 -16.04
CA HIS A 88 -0.22 6.31 -15.26
C HIS A 88 -0.20 7.69 -14.62
N ILE A 89 0.58 7.90 -13.55
CA ILE A 89 0.41 9.04 -12.64
C ILE A 89 0.72 10.39 -13.32
N TRP A 90 1.81 10.52 -14.08
CA TRP A 90 2.12 11.75 -14.80
C TRP A 90 1.14 12.04 -15.95
N VAL A 91 0.60 11.01 -16.60
CA VAL A 91 -0.43 11.19 -17.63
C VAL A 91 -1.70 11.78 -17.02
N MET A 92 -2.11 11.30 -15.84
CA MET A 92 -3.25 11.86 -15.11
C MET A 92 -2.95 13.26 -14.54
N GLN A 93 -1.88 13.42 -13.76
CA GLN A 93 -1.45 14.70 -13.18
C GLN A 93 -1.26 15.79 -14.26
N GLY A 94 -0.69 15.43 -15.42
CA GLY A 94 -0.53 16.32 -16.56
C GLY A 94 -1.83 16.66 -17.31
N ASN A 95 -2.96 16.06 -16.95
CA ASN A 95 -4.31 16.35 -17.45
C ASN A 95 -5.27 16.88 -16.37
N PHE A 96 -4.79 17.18 -15.16
CA PHE A 96 -5.52 17.98 -14.14
C PHE A 96 -5.86 19.40 -14.67
N THR A 97 -6.75 20.06 -13.94
CA THR A 97 -7.03 21.50 -13.94
C THR A 97 -6.83 22.05 -12.53
N ALA A 98 -6.78 23.37 -12.36
CA ALA A 98 -6.70 24.00 -11.04
C ALA A 98 -7.86 23.61 -10.09
N GLY A 99 -9.05 23.35 -10.65
CA GLY A 99 -10.19 22.85 -9.87
C GLY A 99 -10.00 21.40 -9.37
N ASP A 100 -9.17 20.60 -10.04
CA ASP A 100 -8.85 19.24 -9.60
C ASP A 100 -7.79 19.26 -8.51
N GLY A 101 -6.77 20.13 -8.64
CA GLY A 101 -5.78 20.35 -7.57
C GLY A 101 -6.42 20.86 -6.27
N TYR A 102 -7.37 21.80 -6.37
CA TYR A 102 -8.18 22.27 -5.24
C TYR A 102 -9.03 21.16 -4.59
N ALA A 103 -9.73 20.35 -5.39
CA ALA A 103 -10.52 19.23 -4.89
C ALA A 103 -9.64 18.15 -4.21
N ALA A 104 -8.46 17.85 -4.78
CA ALA A 104 -7.47 16.96 -4.21
C ALA A 104 -6.92 17.49 -2.89
N ALA A 105 -6.60 18.80 -2.81
CA ALA A 105 -6.14 19.45 -1.58
C ALA A 105 -7.18 19.33 -0.46
N ARG A 106 -8.46 19.64 -0.73
CA ARG A 106 -9.54 19.50 0.27
C ARG A 106 -9.75 18.06 0.73
N LEU A 107 -9.69 17.07 -0.17
CA LEU A 107 -9.77 15.65 0.21
C LEU A 107 -8.58 15.22 1.09
N SER A 108 -7.36 15.60 0.69
CA SER A 108 -6.14 15.27 1.44
C SER A 108 -6.15 15.85 2.85
N ILE A 109 -6.51 17.12 2.96
CA ILE A 109 -6.56 17.84 4.23
C ILE A 109 -7.71 17.32 5.11
N ALA A 110 -8.85 16.94 4.53
CA ALA A 110 -9.93 16.28 5.26
C ALA A 110 -9.48 14.96 5.89
N GLU A 111 -8.82 14.08 5.13
CA GLU A 111 -8.28 12.81 5.64
C GLU A 111 -7.18 13.03 6.69
N MET A 112 -6.26 13.98 6.45
CA MET A 112 -5.20 14.34 7.39
C MET A 112 -5.77 14.86 8.74
N LEU A 113 -6.73 15.78 8.72
CA LEU A 113 -7.34 16.29 9.95
C LEU A 113 -8.11 15.20 10.71
N LEU A 114 -8.82 14.32 9.99
CA LEU A 114 -9.54 13.17 10.56
C LEU A 114 -8.60 12.08 11.09
N SER A 115 -7.38 11.95 10.55
CA SER A 115 -6.34 11.03 11.06
C SER A 115 -5.42 11.65 12.12
N GLY A 116 -5.65 12.92 12.49
CA GLY A 116 -4.91 13.63 13.55
C GLY A 116 -3.63 14.35 13.09
N THR A 117 -3.43 14.50 11.79
CA THR A 117 -2.36 15.32 11.21
C THR A 117 -2.76 16.80 11.24
N THR A 118 -2.03 17.61 12.02
CA THR A 118 -2.29 19.06 12.17
C THR A 118 -1.39 19.92 11.29
N THR A 119 -0.24 19.40 10.89
CA THR A 119 0.75 20.07 10.04
C THR A 119 1.25 19.13 8.94
N PHE A 120 1.46 19.64 7.72
CA PHE A 120 2.05 18.85 6.64
C PHE A 120 3.05 19.66 5.79
N LEU A 121 3.92 18.94 5.08
CA LEU A 121 4.79 19.44 4.01
C LEU A 121 4.34 18.87 2.66
N GLU A 122 3.73 19.70 1.83
CA GLU A 122 3.53 19.40 0.40
C GLU A 122 4.89 19.46 -0.31
N SER A 123 5.22 18.42 -1.08
CA SER A 123 6.55 18.29 -1.67
C SER A 123 6.73 19.09 -2.97
N MET A 124 5.85 18.92 -3.96
CA MET A 124 6.07 19.44 -5.32
C MET A 124 4.74 19.75 -6.03
N PHE A 125 4.02 20.74 -5.53
CA PHE A 125 2.78 21.19 -6.16
C PHE A 125 3.11 21.89 -7.49
N ALA A 126 2.59 21.37 -8.60
CA ALA A 126 2.77 21.95 -9.93
C ALA A 126 1.85 23.16 -10.14
N ASP A 127 2.29 24.13 -10.94
CA ASP A 127 1.57 25.37 -11.25
C ASP A 127 0.14 25.08 -11.77
N ARG A 128 0.05 24.12 -12.69
CA ARG A 128 -1.19 23.65 -13.32
C ARG A 128 -2.26 23.13 -12.35
N TYR A 129 -1.88 22.76 -11.12
CA TYR A 129 -2.81 22.35 -10.07
C TYR A 129 -3.47 23.55 -9.36
N GLY A 130 -3.00 24.77 -9.61
CA GLY A 130 -3.51 26.02 -9.03
C GLY A 130 -3.10 26.18 -7.57
N PHE A 131 -1.90 26.71 -7.32
CA PHE A 131 -1.34 26.86 -5.96
C PHE A 131 -2.22 27.70 -5.01
N ASP A 132 -2.96 28.68 -5.54
CA ASP A 132 -4.00 29.41 -4.81
C ASP A 132 -5.07 28.50 -4.22
N GLY A 133 -5.46 27.43 -4.92
CA GLY A 133 -6.42 26.44 -4.45
C GLY A 133 -5.92 25.67 -3.23
N LEU A 134 -4.65 25.27 -3.23
CA LEU A 134 -4.01 24.65 -2.07
C LEU A 134 -3.99 25.60 -0.86
N CYS A 135 -3.64 26.87 -1.08
CA CYS A 135 -3.64 27.90 -0.04
C CYS A 135 -5.05 28.19 0.53
N ASN A 136 -6.08 28.20 -0.33
CA ASN A 136 -7.47 28.31 0.09
C ASN A 136 -7.90 27.10 0.94
N ALA A 137 -7.61 25.88 0.49
CA ALA A 137 -7.93 24.66 1.24
C ALA A 137 -7.28 24.61 2.63
N VAL A 138 -6.04 25.09 2.79
CA VAL A 138 -5.37 25.25 4.09
C VAL A 138 -6.03 26.36 4.95
N THR A 139 -6.49 27.44 4.31
CA THR A 139 -7.19 28.54 4.98
C THR A 139 -8.58 28.12 5.51
N GLU A 140 -9.37 27.44 4.69
CA GLU A 140 -10.71 26.90 4.99
C GLU A 140 -10.68 25.88 6.13
N SER A 141 -9.85 24.85 5.97
CA SER A 141 -9.78 23.69 6.86
C SER A 141 -9.27 24.00 8.27
N GLY A 142 -8.43 25.02 8.41
CA GLY A 142 -7.74 25.34 9.66
C GLY A 142 -6.44 24.57 9.90
N ILE A 143 -6.01 23.68 8.99
CA ILE A 143 -4.71 22.97 9.10
C ILE A 143 -3.52 23.94 8.97
N ARG A 144 -2.31 23.46 9.31
CA ARG A 144 -1.03 24.12 9.03
C ARG A 144 -0.33 23.43 7.85
N GLY A 145 0.26 24.21 6.94
CA GLY A 145 0.88 23.69 5.71
C GLY A 145 2.16 24.42 5.33
N CYS A 146 3.25 23.66 5.21
CA CYS A 146 4.45 24.05 4.47
C CYS A 146 4.26 23.58 3.03
N LEU A 147 4.31 24.51 2.07
CA LEU A 147 3.80 24.29 0.71
C LEU A 147 4.92 24.44 -0.32
N GLY A 148 5.48 23.31 -0.77
CA GLY A 148 6.47 23.28 -1.84
C GLY A 148 5.84 23.55 -3.21
N LYS A 149 6.09 24.72 -3.81
CA LYS A 149 5.85 24.95 -5.25
C LYS A 149 7.00 24.33 -6.03
N ILE A 150 6.69 23.56 -7.08
CA ILE A 150 7.70 22.86 -7.86
C ILE A 150 8.73 23.82 -8.50
N VAL A 151 10.01 23.43 -8.47
CA VAL A 151 11.14 24.08 -9.16
C VAL A 151 11.81 23.07 -10.09
N MET A 152 11.88 23.39 -11.39
CA MET A 152 12.45 22.54 -12.45
C MET A 152 12.69 23.31 -13.76
N ASP A 153 13.56 22.76 -14.60
CA ASP A 153 13.83 23.24 -15.98
C ASP A 153 14.11 22.09 -16.99
N ILE A 154 14.16 20.82 -16.55
CA ILE A 154 14.43 19.68 -17.43
C ILE A 154 13.17 18.79 -17.59
N ALA A 155 12.76 18.57 -18.84
CA ALA A 155 11.53 17.86 -19.20
C ALA A 155 11.60 16.32 -19.10
N THR A 156 12.78 15.75 -18.83
CA THR A 156 13.05 14.30 -18.85
C THR A 156 13.39 13.77 -17.47
N TYR A 157 12.88 12.59 -17.12
CA TYR A 157 13.34 11.86 -15.94
C TYR A 157 14.56 11.01 -16.31
N ALA A 158 15.74 11.41 -15.85
CA ALA A 158 17.04 10.90 -16.30
C ALA A 158 17.25 11.05 -17.83
N LYS A 159 18.22 10.28 -18.38
CA LYS A 159 18.77 10.48 -19.74
C LYS A 159 18.11 9.65 -20.86
N ASP A 160 17.11 8.80 -20.57
CA ASP A 160 16.37 8.03 -21.61
C ASP A 160 15.10 8.80 -22.02
N PRO A 161 14.92 9.17 -23.31
CA PRO A 161 13.72 9.87 -23.79
C PRO A 161 12.42 9.05 -23.65
N LYS A 162 12.47 7.74 -23.36
CA LYS A 162 11.29 6.94 -23.00
C LYS A 162 10.69 7.33 -21.65
N TRP A 163 11.45 8.00 -20.79
CA TRP A 163 11.02 8.45 -19.45
C TRP A 163 10.81 9.98 -19.41
N ALA A 164 10.46 10.56 -20.57
CA ALA A 164 10.02 11.96 -20.64
C ALA A 164 8.78 12.17 -19.76
N MET A 165 8.73 13.29 -19.03
CA MET A 165 7.53 13.65 -18.26
C MET A 165 6.39 14.00 -19.23
N HIS A 166 5.14 13.74 -18.82
CA HIS A 166 3.97 14.13 -19.63
C HIS A 166 4.03 15.65 -19.90
N PRO A 167 3.87 16.14 -21.14
CA PRO A 167 4.16 17.54 -21.50
C PRO A 167 3.44 18.58 -20.63
N GLY A 168 2.24 18.26 -20.14
CA GLY A 168 1.51 19.14 -19.22
C GLY A 168 2.19 19.38 -17.86
N LEU A 169 3.19 18.58 -17.46
CA LEU A 169 3.98 18.72 -16.22
C LEU A 169 5.38 19.33 -16.45
N VAL A 170 5.68 19.77 -17.67
CA VAL A 170 6.96 20.44 -17.97
C VAL A 170 6.81 21.92 -17.66
N GLU A 171 7.42 22.37 -16.56
CA GLU A 171 7.60 23.78 -16.23
C GLU A 171 9.02 24.22 -16.62
N ASP A 172 9.16 25.47 -17.07
CA ASP A 172 10.47 26.13 -17.25
C ASP A 172 10.88 26.88 -15.98
N ARG A 173 12.07 27.49 -15.97
CA ARG A 173 12.59 28.28 -14.84
C ARG A 173 11.64 29.42 -14.44
N GLU A 174 11.02 30.06 -15.42
CA GLU A 174 10.13 31.21 -15.23
C GLU A 174 8.81 30.80 -14.54
N MET A 175 8.17 29.72 -15.01
CA MET A 175 6.97 29.15 -14.39
C MET A 175 7.27 28.48 -13.03
N SER A 176 8.44 27.86 -12.90
CA SER A 176 8.79 27.07 -11.72
C SER A 176 9.36 27.93 -10.59
N LEU A 177 10.57 28.47 -10.75
CA LEU A 177 11.28 29.23 -9.72
C LEU A 177 10.70 30.63 -9.48
N LEU A 178 10.43 31.41 -10.53
CA LEU A 178 9.85 32.74 -10.35
C LEU A 178 8.38 32.65 -9.91
N GLY A 179 7.65 31.61 -10.36
CA GLY A 179 6.35 31.22 -9.82
C GLY A 179 6.39 30.90 -8.32
N ALA A 180 7.38 30.12 -7.85
CA ALA A 180 7.57 29.84 -6.43
C ALA A 180 7.86 31.10 -5.61
N LEU A 181 8.69 32.02 -6.12
CA LEU A 181 8.95 33.32 -5.49
C LEU A 181 7.69 34.19 -5.41
N ALA A 182 6.88 34.24 -6.48
CA ALA A 182 5.63 35.00 -6.52
C ALA A 182 4.57 34.42 -5.56
N MET A 183 4.48 33.09 -5.46
CA MET A 183 3.63 32.44 -4.47
C MET A 183 4.12 32.70 -3.03
N HIS A 184 5.42 32.73 -2.79
CA HIS A 184 5.98 33.07 -1.48
C HIS A 184 5.67 34.52 -1.08
N GLU A 185 5.84 35.49 -1.98
CA GLU A 185 5.46 36.90 -1.74
C GLU A 185 3.96 37.07 -1.47
N LYS A 186 3.11 36.25 -2.10
CA LYS A 186 1.64 36.31 -1.96
C LYS A 186 1.11 35.60 -0.71
N TRP A 187 1.71 34.47 -0.30
CA TRP A 187 1.10 33.52 0.64
C TRP A 187 1.95 33.16 1.87
N ASP A 188 3.25 33.48 1.96
CA ASP A 188 4.04 33.14 3.16
C ASP A 188 3.48 33.88 4.40
N LYS A 189 3.27 33.11 5.48
CA LYS A 189 2.67 33.53 6.76
C LYS A 189 1.18 33.87 6.69
N ALA A 190 0.52 33.60 5.56
CA ALA A 190 -0.93 33.74 5.44
C ALA A 190 -1.68 32.80 6.40
N ALA A 191 -2.98 33.07 6.55
CA ALA A 191 -3.90 32.36 7.45
C ALA A 191 -3.41 32.29 8.92
N ASN A 192 -2.75 33.35 9.41
CA ASN A 192 -2.12 33.47 10.76
C ASN A 192 -0.90 32.55 10.95
N ASP A 193 0.12 32.67 10.09
CA ASP A 193 1.34 31.83 10.09
C ASP A 193 1.03 30.32 10.01
N ARG A 194 -0.08 29.96 9.34
CA ARG A 194 -0.42 28.56 9.03
C ARG A 194 -0.02 28.14 7.63
N ILE A 195 0.13 29.07 6.68
CA ILE A 195 0.68 28.80 5.35
C ILE A 195 2.13 29.30 5.32
N ARG A 196 3.05 28.43 4.90
CA ARG A 196 4.45 28.78 4.61
C ARG A 196 4.84 28.28 3.24
N VAL A 197 5.49 29.09 2.41
CA VAL A 197 5.81 28.69 1.03
C VAL A 197 7.28 28.30 0.91
N TRP A 198 7.51 27.12 0.35
CA TRP A 198 8.79 26.41 0.25
C TRP A 198 9.16 26.19 -1.22
N PHE A 199 10.44 25.92 -1.49
CA PHE A 199 10.86 25.38 -2.78
C PHE A 199 10.70 23.86 -2.80
N GLY A 200 9.80 23.38 -3.67
CA GLY A 200 9.64 21.96 -3.99
C GLY A 200 10.59 21.56 -5.11
N ALA A 201 11.84 21.27 -4.78
CA ALA A 201 12.85 20.94 -5.78
C ALA A 201 12.53 19.58 -6.43
N ARG A 202 12.61 19.51 -7.76
CA ARG A 202 12.51 18.23 -8.48
C ARG A 202 13.77 17.39 -8.23
N THR A 203 13.64 16.06 -8.34
CA THR A 203 14.75 15.09 -8.23
C THR A 203 15.87 15.41 -9.24
N PRO A 204 17.16 15.17 -8.91
CA PRO A 204 18.27 15.40 -9.83
C PRO A 204 18.07 14.71 -11.20
N GLY A 205 18.42 15.45 -12.27
CA GLY A 205 18.06 15.11 -13.64
C GLY A 205 16.75 15.75 -14.13
N GLY A 206 15.87 16.19 -13.23
CA GLY A 206 14.71 17.06 -13.53
C GLY A 206 14.98 18.57 -13.32
N VAL A 207 16.16 18.91 -12.77
CA VAL A 207 16.66 20.28 -12.56
C VAL A 207 18.11 20.33 -13.02
N SER A 208 18.54 21.45 -13.61
CA SER A 208 19.95 21.71 -13.92
C SER A 208 20.75 22.11 -12.68
N ASP A 209 22.05 21.79 -12.68
CA ASP A 209 22.98 22.17 -11.60
C ASP A 209 22.97 23.69 -11.34
N ASP A 210 22.77 24.50 -12.38
CA ASP A 210 22.79 25.97 -12.26
C ASP A 210 21.46 26.51 -11.71
N LEU A 211 20.31 25.91 -12.07
CA LEU A 211 19.03 26.24 -11.43
C LEU A 211 18.99 25.79 -9.97
N TYR A 212 19.60 24.64 -9.62
CA TYR A 212 19.78 24.27 -8.21
C TYR A 212 20.61 25.32 -7.45
N LYS A 213 21.75 25.77 -7.99
CA LYS A 213 22.61 26.79 -7.35
C LYS A 213 21.89 28.14 -7.21
N GLU A 214 21.08 28.54 -8.20
CA GLU A 214 20.24 29.74 -8.09
C GLU A 214 19.19 29.58 -6.98
N MET A 215 18.47 28.46 -6.96
CA MET A 215 17.45 28.16 -5.95
C MET A 215 18.04 28.07 -4.53
N THR A 216 19.22 27.47 -4.34
CA THR A 216 19.86 27.38 -3.02
C THR A 216 20.44 28.72 -2.57
N ALA A 217 20.91 29.58 -3.49
CA ALA A 217 21.27 30.97 -3.18
C ALA A 217 20.04 31.82 -2.81
N LEU A 218 18.91 31.64 -3.50
CA LEU A 218 17.63 32.29 -3.17
C LEU A 218 17.07 31.81 -1.82
N SER A 219 17.14 30.49 -1.55
CA SER A 219 16.76 29.88 -0.27
C SER A 219 17.50 30.55 0.89
N ARG A 220 18.84 30.62 0.81
CA ARG A 220 19.71 31.21 1.84
C ARG A 220 19.50 32.72 2.01
N SER A 221 19.25 33.46 0.92
CA SER A 221 19.09 34.92 0.97
C SER A 221 17.69 35.40 1.32
N LYS A 222 16.66 34.57 1.10
CA LYS A 222 15.25 34.88 1.45
C LYS A 222 14.71 34.08 2.64
N ASN A 223 15.50 33.15 3.18
CA ASN A 223 15.10 32.20 4.23
C ASN A 223 13.86 31.36 3.80
N ILE A 224 13.92 30.82 2.57
CA ILE A 224 12.90 29.92 2.00
C ILE A 224 13.41 28.48 2.11
N PRO A 225 12.79 27.59 2.89
CA PRO A 225 13.26 26.21 3.04
C PRO A 225 12.99 25.37 1.77
N ILE A 226 13.67 24.22 1.66
CA ILE A 226 13.68 23.34 0.49
C ILE A 226 13.16 21.95 0.87
N THR A 227 12.38 21.33 -0.01
CA THR A 227 12.04 19.90 0.04
C THR A 227 12.34 19.22 -1.29
N MET A 228 12.85 17.98 -1.28
CA MET A 228 13.24 17.25 -2.49
C MET A 228 13.13 15.73 -2.27
N HIS A 229 12.73 14.98 -3.30
CA HIS A 229 12.91 13.52 -3.32
C HIS A 229 14.38 13.19 -3.58
N CYS A 230 15.01 12.33 -2.78
CA CYS A 230 16.41 11.98 -2.97
C CYS A 230 16.72 10.52 -2.62
N ALA A 231 17.51 9.86 -3.47
CA ALA A 231 17.94 8.47 -3.31
C ALA A 231 16.78 7.50 -2.98
N GLU A 232 15.63 7.68 -3.63
CA GLU A 232 14.45 6.84 -3.42
C GLU A 232 14.65 5.47 -4.07
N VAL A 233 15.08 5.46 -5.34
CA VAL A 233 15.22 4.23 -6.15
C VAL A 233 16.62 4.06 -6.73
N LYS A 234 16.95 2.82 -7.11
CA LYS A 234 18.25 2.44 -7.71
C LYS A 234 18.58 3.26 -8.96
N ALA A 235 17.57 3.76 -9.68
CA ALA A 235 17.76 4.66 -10.82
C ALA A 235 18.42 5.99 -10.40
N ASP A 236 18.09 6.53 -9.23
CA ASP A 236 18.71 7.74 -8.68
C ASP A 236 20.20 7.47 -8.37
N ARG A 237 20.51 6.33 -7.73
CA ARG A 237 21.90 5.95 -7.41
C ARG A 237 22.75 5.81 -8.69
N ILE A 238 22.18 5.25 -9.76
CA ILE A 238 22.80 5.19 -11.10
C ILE A 238 22.96 6.58 -11.74
N PHE A 239 22.00 7.50 -11.54
CA PHE A 239 22.15 8.89 -11.99
C PHE A 239 23.35 9.55 -11.34
N PHE A 240 23.48 9.46 -10.00
CA PHE A 240 24.59 10.03 -9.23
C PHE A 240 25.94 9.42 -9.62
N ASP A 241 26.02 8.08 -9.79
CA ASP A 241 27.24 7.45 -10.34
C ASP A 241 27.59 7.98 -11.73
N SER A 242 26.58 8.28 -12.57
CA SER A 242 26.79 8.82 -13.93
C SER A 242 27.30 10.26 -13.98
N CYS A 243 27.31 10.99 -12.84
CA CYS A 243 28.00 12.27 -12.67
C CYS A 243 29.18 12.21 -11.68
N GLY A 244 29.58 11.02 -11.23
CA GLY A 244 30.76 10.81 -10.37
C GLY A 244 30.52 11.11 -8.88
N HIS A 245 29.28 11.04 -8.41
CA HIS A 245 28.85 11.44 -7.08
C HIS A 245 28.15 10.32 -6.30
N THR A 246 28.25 10.35 -4.97
CA THR A 246 27.20 9.81 -4.06
C THR A 246 26.02 10.79 -3.98
N PRO A 247 24.81 10.35 -3.62
CA PRO A 247 23.65 11.22 -3.43
C PRO A 247 23.93 12.52 -2.66
N MET A 248 24.61 12.46 -1.50
CA MET A 248 24.85 13.65 -0.69
C MET A 248 26.01 14.50 -1.18
N SER A 249 27.04 13.90 -1.80
CA SER A 249 28.10 14.68 -2.45
C SER A 249 27.60 15.51 -3.65
N TYR A 250 26.56 15.03 -4.35
CA TYR A 250 25.86 15.85 -5.36
C TYR A 250 25.03 16.94 -4.69
N CYS A 251 24.26 16.61 -3.64
CA CYS A 251 23.48 17.61 -2.91
C CYS A 251 24.36 18.70 -2.28
N GLU A 252 25.59 18.38 -1.88
CA GLU A 252 26.58 19.35 -1.42
C GLU A 252 27.07 20.25 -2.56
N SER A 253 27.43 19.69 -3.72
CA SER A 253 28.01 20.44 -4.85
C SER A 253 27.07 21.49 -5.45
N VAL A 254 25.76 21.31 -5.31
CA VAL A 254 24.73 22.32 -5.66
C VAL A 254 24.16 23.09 -4.45
N GLY A 255 24.65 22.82 -3.23
CA GLY A 255 24.34 23.57 -2.01
C GLY A 255 22.99 23.26 -1.36
N LEU A 256 22.38 22.10 -1.67
CA LEU A 256 21.11 21.63 -1.11
C LEU A 256 21.20 21.18 0.36
N LEU A 257 22.37 20.72 0.83
CA LEU A 257 22.52 20.28 2.21
C LEU A 257 22.45 21.45 3.21
N GLY A 258 21.76 21.23 4.33
CA GLY A 258 21.63 22.20 5.42
C GLY A 258 20.35 22.01 6.25
N PRO A 259 20.24 22.72 7.40
CA PRO A 259 19.12 22.56 8.33
C PRO A 259 17.77 23.11 7.84
N GLN A 260 17.75 23.80 6.69
CA GLN A 260 16.53 24.28 6.02
C GLN A 260 16.08 23.36 4.86
N THR A 261 16.66 22.16 4.77
CA THR A 261 16.31 21.18 3.74
C THR A 261 15.71 19.92 4.36
N VAL A 262 14.65 19.40 3.73
CA VAL A 262 14.04 18.09 4.01
C VAL A 262 14.20 17.21 2.77
N LEU A 263 14.91 16.08 2.91
CA LEU A 263 15.10 15.10 1.85
C LEU A 263 14.23 13.86 2.10
N ALA A 264 13.37 13.54 1.15
CA ALA A 264 12.40 12.45 1.28
C ALA A 264 12.94 11.10 0.79
N HIS A 265 12.40 10.03 1.38
CA HIS A 265 12.68 8.61 1.13
C HIS A 265 14.06 8.14 1.59
N MET A 266 15.15 8.64 0.99
CA MET A 266 16.51 8.44 1.48
C MET A 266 16.86 6.95 1.69
N VAL A 267 16.57 6.13 0.68
CA VAL A 267 16.66 4.67 0.71
C VAL A 267 18.07 4.19 0.34
N HIS A 268 18.63 4.73 -0.74
CA HIS A 268 19.92 4.30 -1.30
C HIS A 268 21.08 5.21 -0.86
N LEU A 269 21.37 5.19 0.44
CA LEU A 269 22.47 5.95 1.06
C LEU A 269 23.72 5.09 1.30
N ASP A 270 24.87 5.63 0.90
CA ASP A 270 26.19 5.12 1.27
C ASP A 270 26.54 5.58 2.71
N ASP A 271 27.51 4.93 3.37
CA ASP A 271 27.88 5.29 4.76
C ASP A 271 28.39 6.73 4.91
N SER A 272 29.00 7.28 3.86
CA SER A 272 29.42 8.69 3.80
C SER A 272 28.24 9.67 3.75
N ASP A 273 27.16 9.31 3.04
CA ASP A 273 25.97 10.15 2.93
C ASP A 273 25.34 10.39 4.32
N ILE A 274 25.32 9.35 5.16
CA ILE A 274 24.79 9.40 6.53
C ILE A 274 25.59 10.37 7.41
N GLN A 275 26.91 10.44 7.26
CA GLN A 275 27.74 11.42 7.99
C GLN A 275 27.49 12.84 7.50
N MET A 276 27.45 13.05 6.17
CA MET A 276 27.18 14.37 5.58
C MET A 276 25.82 14.94 6.02
N LEU A 277 24.78 14.10 6.12
CA LEU A 277 23.47 14.48 6.64
C LEU A 277 23.54 14.96 8.09
N ALA A 278 24.29 14.27 8.95
CA ALA A 278 24.44 14.62 10.36
C ALA A 278 25.26 15.92 10.54
N GLU A 279 26.39 16.04 9.86
CA GLU A 279 27.27 17.21 9.91
C GLU A 279 26.56 18.49 9.42
N THR A 280 25.85 18.40 8.29
CA THR A 280 25.07 19.52 7.73
C THR A 280 23.73 19.75 8.42
N LYS A 281 23.31 18.83 9.30
CA LYS A 281 22.00 18.80 9.97
C LYS A 281 20.82 18.80 9.00
N THR A 282 21.00 18.18 7.84
CA THR A 282 19.95 18.01 6.83
C THR A 282 18.88 17.04 7.37
N ASN A 283 17.60 17.35 7.16
CA ASN A 283 16.50 16.55 7.67
C ASN A 283 16.10 15.45 6.69
N VAL A 284 15.66 14.31 7.21
CA VAL A 284 15.13 13.19 6.40
C VAL A 284 13.63 13.04 6.65
N ALA A 285 12.83 12.84 5.59
CA ALA A 285 11.44 12.41 5.69
C ALA A 285 11.33 10.93 5.29
N HIS A 286 11.01 10.07 6.27
CA HIS A 286 10.83 8.64 6.06
C HIS A 286 9.39 8.32 5.63
N CYS A 287 9.23 7.60 4.52
CA CYS A 287 7.93 7.25 3.93
C CYS A 287 7.76 5.72 3.80
N PRO A 288 7.68 4.99 4.92
CA PRO A 288 7.84 3.53 4.94
C PRO A 288 6.81 2.79 4.08
N THR A 289 5.53 3.19 4.09
CA THR A 289 4.52 2.49 3.29
C THR A 289 4.77 2.67 1.80
N SER A 290 5.12 3.88 1.36
CA SER A 290 5.45 4.15 -0.04
C SER A 290 6.69 3.37 -0.51
N ASN A 291 7.79 3.45 0.24
CA ASN A 291 9.03 2.75 -0.12
C ASN A 291 8.88 1.22 -0.13
N ALA A 292 7.98 0.67 0.70
CA ALA A 292 7.63 -0.74 0.67
C ALA A 292 6.70 -1.09 -0.51
N LYS A 293 5.65 -0.29 -0.77
CA LYS A 293 4.64 -0.57 -1.80
C LYS A 293 5.15 -0.39 -3.23
N LEU A 294 6.07 0.55 -3.44
CA LEU A 294 6.78 0.75 -4.73
C LEU A 294 8.03 -0.13 -4.87
N ALA A 295 8.34 -0.97 -3.87
CA ALA A 295 9.54 -1.80 -3.77
C ALA A 295 10.89 -1.03 -3.89
N SER A 296 10.88 0.30 -3.66
CA SER A 296 12.05 1.17 -3.67
C SER A 296 13.12 0.65 -2.69
N GLY A 297 12.70 0.27 -1.47
CA GLY A 297 13.55 -0.39 -0.48
C GLY A 297 13.17 -0.03 0.96
N ILE A 298 14.17 -0.06 1.86
CA ILE A 298 14.01 0.33 3.26
C ILE A 298 15.08 1.38 3.59
N CYS A 299 14.64 2.58 4.02
CA CYS A 299 15.52 3.64 4.49
C CYS A 299 16.34 3.18 5.72
N ARG A 300 17.61 3.60 5.80
CA ARG A 300 18.56 3.21 6.87
C ARG A 300 18.32 3.96 8.19
N VAL A 301 17.07 3.98 8.66
CA VAL A 301 16.63 4.75 9.85
C VAL A 301 17.49 4.45 11.10
N PRO A 302 17.80 3.19 11.48
CA PRO A 302 18.66 2.94 12.64
C PRO A 302 20.06 3.56 12.54
N ASP A 303 20.66 3.58 11.34
CA ASP A 303 21.98 4.18 11.12
C ASP A 303 21.91 5.72 11.14
N LEU A 304 20.87 6.30 10.52
CA LEU A 304 20.59 7.73 10.53
C LEU A 304 20.34 8.25 11.97
N GLN A 305 19.55 7.53 12.77
CA GLN A 305 19.33 7.85 14.19
C GLN A 305 20.64 7.77 14.99
N LYS A 306 21.43 6.72 14.78
CA LYS A 306 22.73 6.52 15.44
C LYS A 306 23.76 7.60 15.08
N ALA A 307 23.68 8.18 13.88
CA ALA A 307 24.46 9.33 13.46
C ALA A 307 23.91 10.69 13.97
N GLY A 308 22.71 10.72 14.56
CA GLY A 308 22.07 11.94 15.07
C GLY A 308 21.35 12.77 14.01
N VAL A 309 21.02 12.19 12.84
CA VAL A 309 20.22 12.85 11.80
C VAL A 309 18.79 13.07 12.29
N ASN A 310 18.20 14.23 12.02
CA ASN A 310 16.80 14.49 12.36
C ASN A 310 15.87 13.82 11.31
N ILE A 311 15.02 12.90 11.78
CA ILE A 311 14.11 12.11 10.93
C ILE A 311 12.66 12.46 11.28
N GLY A 312 11.91 12.95 10.31
CA GLY A 312 10.46 13.06 10.34
C GLY A 312 9.78 11.90 9.61
N LEU A 313 8.47 11.75 9.82
CA LEU A 313 7.62 10.75 9.17
C LEU A 313 6.73 11.40 8.11
N GLY A 314 6.51 10.74 6.96
CA GLY A 314 5.65 11.26 5.89
C GLY A 314 4.82 10.17 5.22
N THR A 315 3.61 10.52 4.79
CA THR A 315 2.65 9.61 4.13
C THR A 315 2.91 9.42 2.64
N ASP A 316 3.59 10.39 2.00
CA ASP A 316 3.81 10.44 0.55
C ASP A 316 2.47 10.48 -0.25
N GLY A 317 2.46 10.02 -1.50
CA GLY A 317 1.29 10.06 -2.38
C GLY A 317 0.23 9.00 -2.08
N ALA A 318 -1.04 9.38 -2.20
CA ALA A 318 -2.16 8.44 -2.09
C ALA A 318 -2.22 7.28 -3.13
N PRO A 319 -1.48 7.28 -4.27
CA PRO A 319 -1.39 6.12 -5.15
C PRO A 319 -0.16 5.23 -4.86
N CYS A 320 0.73 5.64 -3.95
CA CYS A 320 1.86 4.85 -3.45
C CYS A 320 1.70 4.46 -1.96
N ASN A 321 0.76 5.07 -1.21
CA ASN A 321 0.48 4.72 0.19
C ASN A 321 -0.53 3.55 0.40
N ASN A 322 -1.86 3.70 0.43
CA ASN A 322 -2.72 4.65 -0.30
C ASN A 322 -3.64 5.49 0.62
N THR A 323 -3.17 5.90 1.80
CA THR A 323 -3.89 6.70 2.82
C THR A 323 -3.09 7.93 3.28
N CYS A 324 -3.74 8.85 4.00
CA CYS A 324 -3.10 9.99 4.67
C CYS A 324 -3.06 9.82 6.20
N ASP A 325 -2.74 8.62 6.69
CA ASP A 325 -2.84 8.23 8.11
C ASP A 325 -1.46 7.98 8.75
N LEU A 326 -0.94 8.98 9.48
CA LEU A 326 0.34 8.87 10.17
C LEU A 326 0.35 7.85 11.32
N LEU A 327 -0.80 7.46 11.90
CA LEU A 327 -0.84 6.40 12.91
C LEU A 327 -0.52 5.03 12.27
N GLN A 328 -0.91 4.83 11.01
CA GLN A 328 -0.51 3.64 10.24
C GLN A 328 0.96 3.72 9.79
N GLU A 329 1.47 4.88 9.35
CA GLU A 329 2.91 5.04 9.05
C GLU A 329 3.77 4.81 10.30
N MET A 330 3.36 5.29 11.47
CA MET A 330 4.09 5.07 12.73
C MET A 330 4.20 3.57 13.02
N LYS A 331 3.08 2.84 12.91
CA LYS A 331 3.08 1.39 13.12
C LYS A 331 4.02 0.67 12.16
N LEU A 332 4.06 1.05 10.88
CA LEU A 332 4.96 0.42 9.91
C LEU A 332 6.43 0.79 10.15
N ALA A 333 6.73 2.07 10.40
CA ALA A 333 8.07 2.55 10.75
C ALA A 333 8.64 1.76 11.94
N ALA A 334 7.83 1.56 12.98
CA ALA A 334 8.25 0.83 14.17
C ALA A 334 8.58 -0.65 13.89
N ILE A 335 7.90 -1.34 12.97
CA ILE A 335 8.06 -2.79 12.77
C ILE A 335 8.94 -3.20 11.58
N ILE A 336 9.05 -2.36 10.55
CA ILE A 336 9.80 -2.70 9.33
C ILE A 336 11.30 -2.85 9.61
N HIS A 337 11.86 -1.95 10.42
CA HIS A 337 13.27 -1.96 10.80
C HIS A 337 13.63 -3.14 11.70
N LYS A 338 12.74 -3.51 12.64
CA LYS A 338 12.88 -4.71 13.48
C LYS A 338 12.91 -6.00 12.63
N SER A 339 12.09 -6.05 11.57
CA SER A 339 11.99 -7.20 10.66
C SER A 339 13.26 -7.42 9.84
N ILE A 340 13.85 -6.36 9.27
CA ILE A 340 15.04 -6.47 8.40
C ILE A 340 16.37 -6.59 9.18
N SER A 341 16.44 -6.01 10.39
CA SER A 341 17.63 -6.08 11.25
C SER A 341 17.70 -7.33 12.14
N PHE A 342 16.57 -8.03 12.30
CA PHE A 342 16.35 -9.07 13.32
C PHE A 342 16.50 -8.58 14.79
N ASP A 343 16.57 -7.27 15.01
CA ASP A 343 16.60 -6.66 16.35
C ASP A 343 15.20 -6.16 16.75
N PRO A 344 14.54 -6.79 17.75
CA PRO A 344 13.22 -6.36 18.22
C PRO A 344 13.24 -5.03 19.00
N THR A 345 14.42 -4.47 19.30
CA THR A 345 14.59 -3.18 20.00
C THR A 345 14.78 -1.99 19.05
N ALA A 346 15.16 -2.23 17.80
CA ALA A 346 15.41 -1.19 16.80
C ALA A 346 14.16 -0.31 16.57
N VAL A 347 14.34 1.02 16.59
CA VAL A 347 13.29 2.03 16.34
C VAL A 347 12.06 1.85 17.27
N PRO A 348 12.19 2.12 18.58
CA PRO A 348 11.11 1.99 19.57
C PRO A 348 9.93 2.94 19.31
N ALA A 349 8.82 2.75 20.04
CA ALA A 349 7.60 3.52 19.83
C ALA A 349 7.77 5.01 20.19
N GLU A 350 8.59 5.26 21.20
CA GLU A 350 8.97 6.58 21.68
C GLU A 350 9.66 7.39 20.56
N ASP A 351 10.69 6.83 19.92
CA ASP A 351 11.37 7.44 18.76
C ASP A 351 10.41 7.72 17.59
N VAL A 352 9.50 6.78 17.31
CA VAL A 352 8.53 6.90 16.21
C VAL A 352 7.49 7.99 16.48
N LEU A 353 7.02 8.12 17.72
CA LEU A 353 6.15 9.22 18.11
C LEU A 353 6.88 10.57 17.95
N GLU A 354 8.19 10.63 18.24
CA GLU A 354 8.99 11.82 17.95
C GLU A 354 9.13 12.12 16.45
N MET A 355 9.35 11.10 15.60
CA MET A 355 9.36 11.24 14.13
C MET A 355 8.07 11.87 13.60
N ALA A 356 6.91 11.46 14.14
CA ALA A 356 5.61 11.98 13.76
C ALA A 356 5.21 13.30 14.46
N THR A 357 6.02 13.81 15.41
CA THR A 357 5.71 15.04 16.17
C THR A 357 6.91 15.99 16.24
N ILE A 358 7.72 15.96 17.31
CA ILE A 358 8.75 16.96 17.57
C ILE A 358 9.89 16.97 16.54
N ASN A 359 10.24 15.84 15.94
CA ASN A 359 11.25 15.77 14.87
C ASN A 359 10.71 16.29 13.54
N GLY A 360 9.41 16.08 13.28
CA GLY A 360 8.70 16.76 12.20
C GLY A 360 8.70 18.28 12.40
N ALA A 361 8.41 18.76 13.61
CA ALA A 361 8.49 20.19 13.93
C ALA A 361 9.91 20.76 13.77
N LYS A 362 10.96 20.00 14.12
CA LYS A 362 12.37 20.38 13.84
C LYS A 362 12.63 20.50 12.34
N ALA A 363 12.19 19.51 11.55
CA ALA A 363 12.38 19.47 10.10
C ALA A 363 11.71 20.62 9.36
N LEU A 364 10.56 21.11 9.87
CA LEU A 364 9.85 22.27 9.31
C LEU A 364 10.32 23.62 9.87
N GLY A 365 11.25 23.64 10.83
CA GLY A 365 11.71 24.87 11.49
C GLY A 365 10.66 25.51 12.42
N LEU A 366 9.79 24.70 13.03
CA LEU A 366 8.65 25.11 13.87
C LEU A 366 8.68 24.49 15.29
N ALA A 367 9.78 23.86 15.70
CA ALA A 367 9.91 23.17 17.00
C ALA A 367 9.84 24.08 18.24
N ASP A 368 9.91 25.39 18.05
CA ASP A 368 9.63 26.42 19.06
C ASP A 368 8.12 26.67 19.24
N GLN A 369 7.31 26.35 18.23
CA GLN A 369 5.87 26.62 18.19
C GLN A 369 4.98 25.37 18.34
N ILE A 370 5.39 24.21 17.82
CA ILE A 370 4.58 22.98 17.74
C ILE A 370 5.43 21.71 18.00
N GLY A 371 4.82 20.52 17.87
CA GLY A 371 5.48 19.21 17.97
C GLY A 371 5.57 18.64 19.39
N SER A 372 5.25 19.42 20.41
CA SER A 372 5.21 19.02 21.82
C SER A 372 4.22 19.89 22.60
N LEU A 373 3.69 19.35 23.71
CA LEU A 373 2.68 19.99 24.56
C LEU A 373 3.35 20.76 25.69
N GLU A 374 3.91 21.93 25.36
CA GLU A 374 4.63 22.80 26.31
C GLU A 374 3.92 24.16 26.46
N VAL A 375 3.94 24.73 27.68
CA VAL A 375 3.32 26.04 27.93
C VAL A 375 3.97 27.11 27.06
N GLY A 376 3.13 27.90 26.39
CA GLY A 376 3.54 28.93 25.45
C GLY A 376 3.62 28.48 23.98
N LYS A 377 3.61 27.17 23.69
CA LYS A 377 3.46 26.64 22.32
C LYS A 377 2.03 26.79 21.80
N LYS A 378 1.84 26.63 20.50
CA LYS A 378 0.50 26.59 19.89
C LYS A 378 -0.25 25.36 20.39
N ALA A 379 -1.55 25.50 20.56
CA ALA A 379 -2.44 24.39 20.88
C ALA A 379 -2.77 23.59 19.59
N ASP A 380 -1.78 22.83 19.13
CA ASP A 380 -1.85 21.90 17.99
C ASP A 380 -1.74 20.46 18.56
N PHE A 381 -2.87 19.82 18.85
CA PHE A 381 -2.93 18.51 19.54
C PHE A 381 -4.13 17.66 19.11
N VAL A 382 -4.08 16.35 19.39
CA VAL A 382 -5.17 15.41 19.09
C VAL A 382 -5.52 14.52 20.27
N ALA A 383 -6.80 14.13 20.38
CA ALA A 383 -7.29 13.18 21.37
C ALA A 383 -7.78 11.89 20.69
N ILE A 384 -7.23 10.76 21.14
CA ILE A 384 -7.48 9.41 20.59
C ILE A 384 -8.38 8.65 21.58
N ASP A 385 -9.52 8.15 21.12
CA ASP A 385 -10.47 7.37 21.95
C ASP A 385 -10.00 5.93 22.14
N MET A 386 -9.37 5.67 23.29
CA MET A 386 -8.82 4.37 23.65
C MET A 386 -9.87 3.38 24.17
N ARG A 387 -11.16 3.74 24.25
CA ARG A 387 -12.23 2.91 24.84
C ARG A 387 -12.79 1.84 23.88
N LYS A 388 -12.03 1.49 22.84
CA LYS A 388 -12.42 0.57 21.76
C LYS A 388 -11.76 -0.79 21.91
N ILE A 389 -12.41 -1.84 21.41
CA ILE A 389 -12.02 -3.24 21.65
C ILE A 389 -10.62 -3.60 21.12
N HIS A 390 -10.16 -2.99 20.03
CA HIS A 390 -8.82 -3.26 19.46
C HIS A 390 -7.69 -2.51 20.18
N LEU A 391 -8.02 -1.62 21.12
CA LEU A 391 -7.07 -0.79 21.89
C LEU A 391 -6.93 -1.25 23.34
N GLN A 392 -7.66 -2.30 23.76
CA GLN A 392 -7.78 -2.71 25.15
C GLN A 392 -7.31 -4.16 25.38
N PRO A 393 -6.60 -4.44 26.49
CA PRO A 393 -6.06 -3.49 27.49
C PRO A 393 -4.79 -2.77 26.97
N TRP A 394 -4.48 -1.61 27.55
CA TRP A 394 -3.20 -0.94 27.37
C TRP A 394 -2.55 -0.55 28.70
N PHE A 395 -1.22 -0.36 28.70
CA PHE A 395 -0.42 -0.03 29.89
C PHE A 395 0.57 1.12 29.62
N ASN A 396 1.41 1.00 28.58
CA ASN A 396 2.20 2.13 28.05
C ASN A 396 1.33 2.88 27.00
N PRO A 397 1.02 4.18 27.20
CA PRO A 397 0.21 4.95 26.25
C PRO A 397 0.91 5.17 24.90
N VAL A 398 2.22 5.38 24.88
CA VAL A 398 3.01 5.55 23.64
C VAL A 398 2.95 4.27 22.80
N SER A 399 3.16 3.12 23.45
CA SER A 399 3.01 1.81 22.81
C SER A 399 1.59 1.58 22.27
N ALA A 400 0.56 2.06 22.95
CA ALA A 400 -0.84 1.91 22.52
C ALA A 400 -1.15 2.78 21.29
N VAL A 401 -0.64 4.02 21.26
CA VAL A 401 -0.75 4.91 20.10
C VAL A 401 -0.01 4.32 18.89
N VAL A 402 1.26 3.94 19.04
CA VAL A 402 2.11 3.55 17.88
C VAL A 402 1.81 2.14 17.35
N TYR A 403 1.52 1.16 18.22
CA TYR A 403 1.32 -0.22 17.75
C TYR A 403 -0.15 -0.64 17.58
N SER A 404 -1.12 0.09 18.13
CA SER A 404 -2.55 -0.34 18.13
C SER A 404 -3.53 0.66 17.52
N ALA A 405 -3.30 1.98 17.65
CA ALA A 405 -4.22 3.00 17.15
C ALA A 405 -4.12 3.20 15.62
N THR A 406 -5.17 3.80 15.07
CA THR A 406 -5.29 4.21 13.66
C THR A 406 -5.96 5.59 13.58
N GLY A 407 -5.92 6.27 12.43
CA GLY A 407 -6.62 7.56 12.26
C GLY A 407 -8.12 7.50 12.59
N ARG A 408 -8.77 6.32 12.47
CA ARG A 408 -10.17 6.09 12.88
C ARG A 408 -10.40 6.20 14.39
N ASP A 409 -9.34 6.29 15.18
CA ASP A 409 -9.36 6.36 16.63
C ASP A 409 -9.18 7.79 17.16
N VAL A 410 -8.84 8.75 16.29
CA VAL A 410 -8.92 10.18 16.60
C VAL A 410 -10.38 10.60 16.76
N GLU A 411 -10.72 11.15 17.93
CA GLU A 411 -12.03 11.71 18.22
C GLU A 411 -12.04 13.23 18.06
N MET A 412 -10.90 13.88 18.33
CA MET A 412 -10.74 15.33 18.30
C MET A 412 -9.38 15.75 17.76
N THR A 413 -9.37 16.76 16.89
CA THR A 413 -8.17 17.42 16.35
C THR A 413 -8.27 18.92 16.61
N VAL A 414 -7.21 19.50 17.19
CA VAL A 414 -7.10 20.92 17.54
C VAL A 414 -5.89 21.51 16.79
N VAL A 415 -6.08 22.66 16.13
CA VAL A 415 -5.03 23.38 15.40
C VAL A 415 -5.14 24.87 15.69
N ASP A 416 -4.03 25.51 16.06
CA ASP A 416 -3.97 26.91 16.49
C ASP A 416 -5.03 27.23 17.58
N GLY A 417 -5.23 26.28 18.51
CA GLY A 417 -6.22 26.36 19.59
C GLY A 417 -7.69 26.22 19.17
N ARG A 418 -7.97 25.97 17.89
CA ARG A 418 -9.33 25.73 17.39
C ARG A 418 -9.58 24.23 17.21
N ILE A 419 -10.67 23.72 17.78
CA ILE A 419 -11.17 22.39 17.46
C ILE A 419 -11.62 22.39 16.00
N VAL A 420 -11.05 21.51 15.17
CA VAL A 420 -11.37 21.35 13.74
C VAL A 420 -11.95 19.97 13.40
N VAL A 421 -11.73 18.97 14.27
CA VAL A 421 -12.46 17.69 14.29
C VAL A 421 -13.04 17.48 15.69
N GLN A 422 -14.29 17.02 15.79
CA GLN A 422 -14.92 16.62 17.05
C GLN A 422 -15.88 15.45 16.83
N GLY A 423 -15.82 14.43 17.70
CA GLY A 423 -16.60 13.21 17.55
C GLY A 423 -16.27 12.42 16.28
N GLY A 424 -15.04 12.54 15.77
CA GLY A 424 -14.60 11.95 14.51
C GLY A 424 -15.22 12.56 13.25
N LYS A 425 -15.61 13.86 13.29
CA LYS A 425 -16.17 14.62 12.17
C LYS A 425 -15.51 15.98 12.01
N LEU A 426 -15.38 16.45 10.77
CA LEU A 426 -14.87 17.79 10.47
C LEU A 426 -15.87 18.88 10.87
N LEU A 427 -15.33 19.98 11.42
CA LEU A 427 -16.08 21.18 11.78
C LEU A 427 -15.87 22.35 10.80
N THR A 428 -14.88 22.25 9.91
CA THR A 428 -14.42 23.35 9.03
C THR A 428 -14.75 23.16 7.55
N MET A 429 -15.06 21.93 7.11
CA MET A 429 -15.41 21.61 5.72
C MET A 429 -16.48 20.51 5.66
N ASN A 430 -17.23 20.43 4.56
CA ASN A 430 -18.27 19.41 4.36
C ASN A 430 -17.69 18.12 3.74
N GLU A 431 -17.73 17.02 4.49
CA GLU A 431 -17.24 15.70 4.08
C GLU A 431 -17.98 15.13 2.84
N GLU A 432 -19.30 15.26 2.77
CA GLU A 432 -20.12 14.73 1.67
C GLU A 432 -19.85 15.49 0.36
N GLU A 433 -19.71 16.83 0.45
CA GLU A 433 -19.32 17.69 -0.67
C GLU A 433 -17.93 17.31 -1.20
N ILE A 434 -16.94 17.18 -0.30
CA ILE A 434 -15.56 16.83 -0.65
C ILE A 434 -15.49 15.44 -1.30
N MET A 435 -16.17 14.43 -0.72
CA MET A 435 -16.21 13.08 -1.30
C MET A 435 -16.89 13.07 -2.68
N THR A 436 -18.01 13.78 -2.83
CA THR A 436 -18.76 13.82 -4.10
C THR A 436 -17.96 14.49 -5.21
N GLU A 437 -17.38 15.66 -4.92
CA GLU A 437 -16.56 16.40 -5.88
C GLU A 437 -15.29 15.60 -6.23
N ALA A 438 -14.60 15.02 -5.25
CA ALA A 438 -13.41 14.19 -5.52
C ALA A 438 -13.72 12.95 -6.38
N GLN A 439 -14.83 12.25 -6.12
CA GLN A 439 -15.25 11.11 -6.94
C GLN A 439 -15.60 11.50 -8.38
N ARG A 440 -16.17 12.69 -8.59
CA ARG A 440 -16.46 13.24 -9.92
C ARG A 440 -15.15 13.60 -10.64
N ARG A 441 -14.31 14.39 -9.97
CA ARG A 441 -13.00 14.87 -10.46
C ARG A 441 -12.07 13.73 -10.87
N SER A 442 -11.94 12.71 -10.02
CA SER A 442 -11.10 11.53 -10.28
C SER A 442 -11.47 10.83 -11.60
N LYS A 443 -12.77 10.60 -11.84
CA LYS A 443 -13.27 9.99 -13.10
C LYS A 443 -12.97 10.87 -14.30
N GLU A 444 -13.25 12.16 -14.21
CA GLU A 444 -12.97 13.12 -15.28
C GLU A 444 -11.48 13.24 -15.60
N VAL A 445 -10.58 13.14 -14.60
CA VAL A 445 -9.13 13.07 -14.83
C VAL A 445 -8.75 11.80 -15.58
N VAL A 446 -9.24 10.62 -15.15
CA VAL A 446 -8.96 9.32 -15.79
C VAL A 446 -9.45 9.30 -17.25
N GLU A 447 -10.63 9.87 -17.52
CA GLU A 447 -11.19 10.01 -18.86
C GLU A 447 -10.39 10.96 -19.74
N ARG A 448 -10.03 12.17 -19.26
CA ARG A 448 -9.19 13.11 -20.02
C ARG A 448 -7.77 12.59 -20.28
N ALA A 449 -7.23 11.81 -19.36
CA ALA A 449 -5.95 11.13 -19.53
C ALA A 449 -6.02 9.88 -20.45
N GLY A 450 -7.21 9.50 -20.92
CA GLY A 450 -7.42 8.34 -21.80
C GLY A 450 -7.20 6.97 -21.11
N LEU A 451 -7.12 6.93 -19.77
CA LEU A 451 -6.71 5.73 -19.04
C LEU A 451 -7.89 4.85 -18.57
N THR A 452 -9.13 5.14 -18.96
CA THR A 452 -10.35 4.41 -18.53
C THR A 452 -10.32 2.89 -18.76
N ASN A 453 -9.48 2.40 -19.69
CA ASN A 453 -9.28 0.97 -19.93
C ASN A 453 -8.03 0.38 -19.24
N LYS A 454 -7.11 1.22 -18.74
CA LYS A 454 -5.98 0.81 -17.88
C LYS A 454 -6.38 0.81 -16.39
N VAL A 455 -7.18 1.79 -15.97
CA VAL A 455 -7.69 1.94 -14.60
C VAL A 455 -8.90 1.02 -14.39
N LYS A 456 -8.65 -0.28 -14.34
CA LYS A 456 -9.64 -1.32 -14.06
C LYS A 456 -9.06 -2.41 -13.17
N SER A 457 -9.92 -3.15 -12.47
CA SER A 457 -9.52 -4.33 -11.70
C SER A 457 -8.92 -5.42 -12.60
N ARG A 458 -7.97 -6.18 -12.06
CA ARG A 458 -7.45 -7.42 -12.67
C ARG A 458 -8.50 -8.56 -12.66
N TRP A 459 -9.59 -8.41 -11.90
CA TRP A 459 -10.75 -9.30 -11.92
C TRP A 459 -11.88 -8.72 -12.77
N ALA A 460 -12.64 -9.59 -13.44
CA ALA A 460 -13.69 -9.19 -14.37
C ALA A 460 -14.84 -8.45 -13.66
N ASP A 461 -15.11 -7.21 -14.09
CA ASP A 461 -16.27 -6.45 -13.65
C ASP A 461 -17.56 -7.03 -14.27
N LEU A 462 -18.44 -7.56 -13.41
CA LEU A 462 -19.69 -8.16 -13.85
C LEU A 462 -20.73 -7.11 -14.29
N SER A 463 -20.53 -5.82 -14.02
CA SER A 463 -21.39 -4.74 -14.52
C SER A 463 -21.22 -4.53 -16.03
N ASP A 464 -19.99 -4.62 -16.56
CA ASP A 464 -19.72 -4.66 -18.02
C ASP A 464 -20.45 -5.86 -18.66
N LEU A 465 -20.50 -7.03 -17.98
CA LEU A 465 -21.25 -8.20 -18.44
C LEU A 465 -22.77 -8.02 -18.35
N GLN A 466 -23.31 -7.36 -17.34
CA GLN A 466 -24.74 -7.02 -17.27
C GLN A 466 -25.14 -6.00 -18.36
N ILE A 467 -24.25 -5.06 -18.69
CA ILE A 467 -24.42 -4.15 -19.83
C ILE A 467 -24.41 -4.94 -21.15
N LEU A 468 -23.51 -5.92 -21.30
CA LEU A 468 -23.50 -6.83 -22.46
C LEU A 468 -24.80 -7.65 -22.55
N GLN A 469 -25.26 -8.25 -21.46
CA GLN A 469 -26.52 -9.01 -21.43
C GLN A 469 -27.73 -8.13 -21.80
N ARG A 470 -27.81 -6.90 -21.26
CA ARG A 470 -28.87 -5.94 -21.64
C ARG A 470 -28.78 -5.54 -23.12
N ARG A 471 -27.58 -5.33 -23.67
CA ARG A 471 -27.37 -5.04 -25.11
C ARG A 471 -27.71 -6.22 -26.01
N LEU A 472 -27.42 -7.45 -25.57
CA LEU A 472 -27.79 -8.68 -26.28
C LEU A 472 -29.30 -8.92 -26.28
N MET A 473 -29.98 -8.72 -25.14
CA MET A 473 -31.45 -8.82 -25.08
C MET A 473 -32.18 -7.70 -25.83
N TRP A 474 -31.53 -6.55 -26.07
CA TRP A 474 -32.11 -5.48 -26.90
C TRP A 474 -31.95 -5.71 -28.41
N ARG A 475 -31.05 -6.60 -28.83
CA ARG A 475 -31.09 -7.17 -30.19
C ARG A 475 -32.22 -8.19 -30.25
N SER A 476 -33.44 -7.73 -30.50
CA SER A 476 -34.54 -8.61 -30.93
C SER A 476 -34.05 -9.51 -32.06
N PRO A 477 -34.29 -10.83 -32.00
CA PRO A 477 -34.08 -11.69 -33.15
C PRO A 477 -34.91 -11.16 -34.32
N SER A 478 -34.37 -11.21 -35.54
CA SER A 478 -35.18 -11.03 -36.75
C SER A 478 -36.34 -12.04 -36.74
N ALA A 479 -37.45 -11.71 -37.39
CA ALA A 479 -38.70 -12.49 -37.27
C ALA A 479 -38.51 -13.99 -37.56
N GLU A 480 -37.61 -14.32 -38.48
CA GLU A 480 -37.24 -15.68 -38.88
C GLU A 480 -36.67 -16.52 -37.71
N MET A 481 -35.88 -15.91 -36.83
CA MET A 481 -35.18 -16.62 -35.75
C MET A 481 -36.07 -16.87 -34.51
N ARG A 482 -37.32 -16.39 -34.49
CA ARG A 482 -38.29 -16.76 -33.43
C ARG A 482 -38.79 -18.19 -33.59
N ASN A 483 -39.04 -18.63 -34.83
CA ASN A 483 -39.63 -19.94 -35.13
C ASN A 483 -38.68 -21.12 -34.83
N SER A 484 -37.38 -20.89 -34.67
CA SER A 484 -36.38 -21.94 -34.40
C SER A 484 -36.03 -22.11 -32.91
N LEU A 485 -36.50 -21.22 -32.02
CA LEU A 485 -36.11 -21.23 -30.59
C LEU A 485 -37.16 -21.83 -29.64
N GLU A 486 -38.43 -21.90 -30.04
CA GLU A 486 -39.49 -22.56 -29.25
C GLU A 486 -39.21 -24.06 -29.06
N SER A 487 -38.43 -24.70 -29.93
CA SER A 487 -38.03 -26.11 -29.84
C SER A 487 -36.91 -26.39 -28.82
N ILE A 488 -36.23 -25.37 -28.27
CA ILE A 488 -35.08 -25.53 -27.35
C ILE A 488 -35.37 -24.95 -25.95
N ALA A 489 -36.34 -24.03 -25.84
CA ALA A 489 -36.64 -23.28 -24.61
C ALA A 489 -37.30 -24.08 -23.45
N VAL A 490 -37.27 -25.42 -23.48
CA VAL A 490 -37.95 -26.28 -22.49
C VAL A 490 -37.00 -26.85 -21.42
N CYS A 491 -35.68 -26.83 -21.63
CA CYS A 491 -34.72 -27.59 -20.79
C CYS A 491 -34.02 -26.83 -19.65
N TYR A 492 -34.31 -25.54 -19.40
CA TYR A 492 -33.53 -24.72 -18.44
C TYR A 492 -34.38 -23.82 -17.50
N TRP A 493 -35.50 -24.34 -16.97
CA TRP A 493 -36.35 -23.60 -16.01
C TRP A 493 -36.78 -24.39 -14.75
N VAL A 494 -35.95 -25.32 -14.27
CA VAL A 494 -36.09 -25.90 -12.91
C VAL A 494 -34.73 -26.13 -12.25
N LEU A 495 -34.39 -25.32 -11.24
CA LEU A 495 -33.70 -25.68 -9.97
C LEU A 495 -33.04 -24.45 -9.31
N PRO A 496 -33.55 -23.95 -8.17
CA PRO A 496 -32.81 -23.02 -7.32
C PRO A 496 -31.91 -23.81 -6.34
N THR A 497 -30.59 -23.71 -6.48
CA THR A 497 -29.65 -24.31 -5.51
C THR A 497 -29.54 -23.44 -4.25
N ALA A 498 -30.10 -23.93 -3.14
CA ALA A 498 -29.92 -23.32 -1.83
C ALA A 498 -28.48 -23.51 -1.31
N LEU A 499 -27.94 -22.48 -0.65
CA LEU A 499 -26.67 -22.55 0.10
C LEU A 499 -26.92 -23.17 1.49
N PRO A 500 -26.30 -24.31 1.85
CA PRO A 500 -26.33 -24.82 3.21
C PRO A 500 -25.32 -24.05 4.08
N ILE A 501 -25.80 -23.00 4.77
CA ILE A 501 -25.01 -22.34 5.83
C ILE A 501 -25.05 -23.21 7.08
N SER A 502 -23.97 -23.97 7.32
CA SER A 502 -23.78 -24.71 8.57
C SER A 502 -23.20 -23.81 9.67
N ILE A 503 -24.07 -23.14 10.43
CA ILE A 503 -23.69 -22.51 11.70
C ILE A 503 -23.62 -23.58 12.79
N TYR A 504 -22.43 -23.78 13.35
CA TYR A 504 -22.25 -24.48 14.62
C TYR A 504 -22.72 -23.58 15.76
N LEU A 505 -23.63 -24.06 16.59
CA LEU A 505 -23.98 -23.45 17.88
C LEU A 505 -23.87 -24.51 18.98
N PRO A 506 -23.10 -24.26 20.06
CA PRO A 506 -23.01 -25.19 21.18
C PRO A 506 -24.31 -25.19 21.99
N GLN A 507 -24.87 -26.38 22.22
CA GLN A 507 -25.94 -26.55 23.19
C GLN A 507 -25.34 -26.57 24.61
N ASN A 508 -25.62 -25.54 25.41
CA ASN A 508 -26.03 -25.63 26.83
C ASN A 508 -25.88 -24.28 27.53
N LEU A 509 -27.01 -23.65 27.90
CA LEU A 509 -27.21 -22.88 29.13
C LEU A 509 -28.72 -22.63 29.29
N SER A 510 -29.18 -22.42 30.53
CA SER A 510 -30.60 -22.49 30.90
C SER A 510 -31.05 -21.32 31.79
N VAL A 511 -32.37 -21.26 32.05
CA VAL A 511 -33.07 -20.33 32.97
C VAL A 511 -33.06 -18.82 32.53
N PRO A 512 -33.91 -17.92 33.08
CA PRO A 512 -34.84 -17.17 32.20
C PRO A 512 -34.92 -15.64 32.40
N ASN A 513 -35.63 -14.91 31.52
CA ASN A 513 -36.81 -14.10 31.91
C ASN A 513 -37.51 -13.27 30.79
N TYR A 514 -38.85 -13.28 30.88
CA TYR A 514 -39.87 -12.24 30.61
C TYR A 514 -39.65 -11.03 29.65
N ARG A 515 -40.61 -10.91 28.71
CA ARG A 515 -41.33 -9.71 28.18
C ARG A 515 -40.54 -8.41 27.87
N MET A 516 -40.64 -7.92 26.61
CA MET A 516 -41.45 -6.72 26.31
C MET A 516 -41.76 -6.49 24.80
N PHE A 517 -42.70 -5.56 24.55
CA PHE A 517 -43.08 -4.87 23.30
C PHE A 517 -43.39 -5.66 22.00
N GLN A 518 -44.70 -5.77 21.73
CA GLN A 518 -45.25 -5.67 20.37
C GLN A 518 -45.82 -4.26 20.10
N ARG A 519 -46.12 -3.98 18.82
CA ARG A 519 -46.88 -2.84 18.24
C ARG A 519 -46.17 -1.50 18.04
N ALA A 520 -45.81 -1.24 16.78
CA ALA A 520 -46.15 -0.01 16.05
C ALA A 520 -46.10 -0.26 14.53
N GLY A 521 -46.73 0.59 13.71
CA GLY A 521 -46.24 0.85 12.34
C GLY A 521 -46.79 0.06 11.13
N ARG A 522 -48.12 -0.09 10.94
CA ARG A 522 -48.71 -0.27 9.58
C ARG A 522 -50.07 0.40 9.42
N ALA A 523 -50.10 1.61 8.84
CA ALA A 523 -51.23 2.12 8.05
C ALA A 523 -50.86 3.41 7.29
N ASN A 524 -50.92 3.35 5.94
CA ASN A 524 -51.36 4.38 4.97
C ASN A 524 -50.45 4.57 3.75
N CYS A 525 -50.88 4.01 2.62
CA CYS A 525 -51.29 4.83 1.49
C CYS A 525 -52.56 4.19 0.86
N ARG A 526 -53.29 4.92 -0.01
CA ARG A 526 -54.74 4.70 -0.18
C ARG A 526 -55.22 5.02 -1.61
N LYS A 527 -56.24 4.28 -2.09
CA LYS A 527 -56.88 4.33 -3.43
C LYS A 527 -56.00 3.73 -4.54
N SER A 528 -56.52 3.07 -5.57
CA SER A 528 -57.92 2.84 -6.02
C SER A 528 -58.47 1.47 -5.55
N ILE A 529 -59.71 1.32 -5.04
CA ILE A 529 -61.01 1.19 -5.77
C ILE A 529 -60.95 -0.03 -6.72
N GLN A 530 -61.72 -1.13 -6.61
CA GLN A 530 -63.00 -1.49 -5.92
C GLN A 530 -62.92 -2.98 -5.44
N SER A 531 -63.82 -3.62 -4.67
CA SER A 531 -64.79 -3.23 -3.60
C SER A 531 -65.62 -4.46 -3.14
N VAL A 532 -66.16 -4.47 -1.90
CA VAL A 532 -67.25 -5.38 -1.40
C VAL A 532 -66.86 -6.88 -1.27
N ALA A 533 -67.15 -7.62 -0.18
CA ALA A 533 -67.56 -7.27 1.20
C ALA A 533 -67.33 -8.45 2.18
N GLU A 534 -67.39 -8.15 3.49
CA GLU A 534 -68.02 -8.89 4.63
C GLU A 534 -67.97 -10.44 4.76
N ALA A 535 -67.93 -11.04 5.97
CA ALA A 535 -67.67 -10.58 7.35
C ALA A 535 -67.60 -11.80 8.33
N ARG A 536 -67.21 -11.52 9.61
CA ARG A 536 -67.29 -12.40 10.82
C ARG A 536 -66.23 -13.54 10.85
N VAL A 537 -65.46 -13.85 11.92
CA VAL A 537 -65.50 -13.73 13.41
C VAL A 537 -65.77 -15.11 14.08
N PHE A 538 -65.10 -15.36 15.22
CA PHE A 538 -64.94 -16.63 15.98
C PHE A 538 -63.95 -17.66 15.38
N SER A 539 -63.38 -18.64 16.12
CA SER A 539 -62.70 -18.70 17.45
C SER A 539 -62.43 -20.18 17.80
N GLY A 540 -61.46 -20.48 18.70
CA GLY A 540 -61.12 -21.86 19.12
C GLY A 540 -60.00 -22.45 18.24
N THR A 541 -58.93 -23.08 18.73
CA THR A 541 -58.71 -24.12 19.77
C THR A 541 -59.05 -25.54 19.32
N ASP A 542 -58.16 -26.47 19.68
CA ASP A 542 -58.34 -27.93 19.70
C ASP A 542 -58.48 -28.61 18.30
N SER A 543 -58.10 -29.89 18.08
CA SER A 543 -57.21 -30.81 18.81
C SER A 543 -56.77 -31.98 17.88
N GLU A 544 -55.79 -32.77 18.36
CA GLU A 544 -55.69 -34.24 18.21
C GLU A 544 -55.88 -34.99 16.85
N THR A 545 -54.78 -35.65 16.42
CA THR A 545 -54.67 -37.13 16.36
C THR A 545 -55.30 -37.99 15.22
N ASN A 546 -54.42 -38.60 14.41
CA ASN A 546 -54.47 -39.94 13.77
C ASN A 546 -55.38 -40.27 12.55
N VAL A 547 -55.04 -41.46 11.98
CA VAL A 547 -55.74 -42.38 11.05
C VAL A 547 -55.20 -42.31 9.60
N ILE A 548 -54.25 -43.16 9.15
CA ILE A 548 -54.14 -44.64 9.01
C ILE A 548 -54.83 -45.20 7.72
N THR A 549 -54.19 -46.19 7.07
CA THR A 549 -54.69 -47.08 5.95
C THR A 549 -54.98 -46.43 4.58
N GLN A 550 -54.97 -47.12 3.42
CA GLN A 550 -54.57 -48.49 2.98
C GLN A 550 -54.13 -48.37 1.48
N LEU A 551 -53.06 -48.98 0.96
CA LEU A 551 -52.85 -50.40 0.57
C LEU A 551 -54.00 -51.07 -0.21
N GLN A 552 -53.79 -51.36 -1.51
CA GLN A 552 -54.09 -52.61 -2.25
C GLN A 552 -53.63 -52.48 -3.74
N GLN A 553 -52.92 -53.45 -4.36
CA GLN A 553 -53.38 -54.66 -5.08
C GLN A 553 -54.31 -54.34 -6.28
N HIS A 554 -54.21 -54.92 -7.49
CA HIS A 554 -53.38 -55.95 -8.16
C HIS A 554 -53.55 -55.76 -9.71
N THR A 555 -52.90 -56.39 -10.73
CA THR A 555 -51.94 -57.51 -10.91
C THR A 555 -51.30 -57.41 -12.33
N GLY A 556 -50.23 -58.17 -12.63
CA GLY A 556 -49.95 -58.66 -14.02
C GLY A 556 -48.59 -58.33 -14.67
N ASN A 557 -47.84 -59.38 -15.02
CA ASN A 557 -46.72 -59.42 -15.99
C ASN A 557 -47.24 -60.21 -17.24
N PRO A 558 -46.66 -60.19 -18.46
CA PRO A 558 -45.24 -59.92 -18.74
C PRO A 558 -44.86 -59.09 -19.99
N SER A 559 -43.56 -58.75 -20.03
CA SER A 559 -42.63 -58.82 -21.19
C SER A 559 -42.07 -57.54 -21.83
N SER A 560 -40.80 -57.67 -22.24
CA SER A 560 -39.99 -56.86 -23.17
C SER A 560 -39.60 -55.40 -22.85
N LYS A 561 -38.30 -55.27 -22.52
CA LYS A 561 -37.31 -54.27 -23.02
C LYS A 561 -37.24 -52.84 -22.43
N ASP A 562 -35.98 -52.38 -22.43
CA ASP A 562 -35.45 -51.00 -22.44
C ASP A 562 -35.94 -50.03 -21.34
N LEU A 563 -35.42 -50.10 -20.12
CA LEU A 563 -34.05 -49.70 -19.66
C LEU A 563 -33.82 -48.17 -19.50
N ARG A 564 -34.58 -47.56 -18.59
CA ARG A 564 -34.25 -46.35 -17.79
C ARG A 564 -34.88 -46.55 -16.39
N MET A 565 -34.44 -45.98 -15.26
CA MET A 565 -33.45 -44.93 -14.94
C MET A 565 -33.04 -44.98 -13.44
N HIS A 566 -32.17 -44.03 -13.01
CA HIS A 566 -31.90 -43.56 -11.62
C HIS A 566 -31.08 -44.40 -10.60
N PHE A 567 -29.85 -43.94 -10.37
CA PHE A 567 -29.25 -43.38 -9.13
C PHE A 567 -29.62 -43.82 -7.69
N SER A 568 -28.63 -43.60 -6.79
CA SER A 568 -28.64 -43.61 -5.30
C SER A 568 -28.54 -45.00 -4.62
N LEU A 569 -27.87 -45.17 -3.46
CA LEU A 569 -27.19 -44.23 -2.52
C LEU A 569 -26.15 -45.02 -1.65
N PHE A 570 -25.35 -44.36 -0.78
CA PHE A 570 -24.40 -44.93 0.23
C PHE A 570 -23.13 -45.68 -0.30
N THR A 571 -21.96 -45.78 0.37
CA THR A 571 -21.22 -44.92 1.34
C THR A 571 -19.72 -45.27 1.45
N THR A 572 -18.92 -44.27 1.86
CA THR A 572 -17.64 -44.24 2.62
C THR A 572 -16.97 -45.52 3.21
N THR A 573 -15.70 -45.72 2.77
CA THR A 573 -14.42 -45.84 3.58
C THR A 573 -13.98 -47.16 4.29
N ILE A 574 -12.64 -47.40 4.29
CA ILE A 574 -11.75 -48.03 5.31
C ILE A 574 -10.95 -49.32 4.91
N LEU A 575 -9.63 -49.33 5.25
CA LEU A 575 -8.60 -50.42 5.29
C LEU A 575 -8.17 -51.12 3.96
N LEU A 576 -7.08 -51.91 3.88
CA LEU A 576 -5.61 -51.68 4.09
C LEU A 576 -4.81 -52.99 3.74
N LEU A 577 -3.47 -52.91 3.52
CA LEU A 577 -2.49 -54.04 3.43
C LEU A 577 -2.59 -54.94 2.16
N LEU A 578 -1.57 -55.70 1.67
CA LEU A 578 -0.12 -55.82 1.95
C LEU A 578 0.64 -56.54 0.80
N ALA A 579 1.92 -56.16 0.54
CA ALA A 579 3.09 -57.00 0.13
C ALA A 579 4.23 -56.05 -0.34
N SER A 580 5.45 -55.98 0.23
CA SER A 580 6.50 -57.01 0.45
C SER A 580 7.23 -57.41 -0.84
N PHE A 581 8.58 -57.46 -0.94
CA PHE A 581 9.70 -57.20 -0.01
C PHE A 581 10.66 -56.12 -0.63
N THR A 582 11.94 -55.87 -0.30
CA THR A 582 13.01 -56.52 0.50
C THR A 582 14.06 -55.45 0.92
N ALA A 583 15.09 -55.79 1.71
CA ALA A 583 16.22 -54.90 2.06
C ALA A 583 17.60 -55.60 1.92
N ALA A 584 18.66 -54.84 1.66
CA ALA A 584 20.06 -55.28 1.76
C ALA A 584 21.05 -54.11 1.97
N LEU A 585 21.92 -54.26 2.97
CA LEU A 585 23.15 -53.52 3.30
C LEU A 585 24.13 -54.60 3.83
N PRO A 586 25.49 -54.48 3.73
CA PRO A 586 26.20 -53.37 4.39
C PRO A 586 27.59 -52.94 3.84
N SER A 587 28.04 -51.78 4.34
CA SER A 587 29.41 -51.37 4.76
C SER A 587 30.69 -51.81 4.03
N ALA A 588 31.60 -50.83 3.85
CA ALA A 588 32.95 -50.76 4.46
C ALA A 588 34.03 -50.19 3.51
N SER A 589 34.99 -49.47 4.09
CA SER A 589 36.13 -48.83 3.41
C SER A 589 37.46 -49.42 3.93
N PRO A 590 38.54 -49.47 3.12
CA PRO A 590 39.90 -49.54 3.61
C PRO A 590 40.54 -48.13 3.69
N ILE A 591 41.04 -47.78 4.88
CA ILE A 591 41.91 -46.61 5.15
C ILE A 591 43.37 -47.05 5.01
N VAL A 592 44.28 -46.22 4.46
CA VAL A 592 45.65 -45.99 4.99
C VAL A 592 46.17 -44.61 4.52
N ASN A 593 46.50 -43.76 5.50
CA ASN A 593 47.48 -42.66 5.56
C ASN A 593 47.97 -41.95 4.28
N LEU A 594 47.83 -40.61 4.29
CA LEU A 594 48.98 -39.72 4.09
C LEU A 594 48.74 -38.35 4.77
N GLU A 595 49.08 -38.24 6.05
CA GLU A 595 49.27 -36.92 6.69
C GLU A 595 50.69 -36.41 6.39
N THR A 596 50.84 -35.37 5.58
CA THR A 596 51.95 -34.40 5.76
C THR A 596 51.74 -33.10 4.98
N ARG A 597 51.70 -31.97 5.71
CA ARG A 597 52.15 -30.62 5.32
C ARG A 597 51.89 -30.13 3.87
N GLN A 598 50.95 -29.21 3.72
CA GLN A 598 51.26 -27.79 3.49
C GLN A 598 50.00 -26.91 3.56
N GLN A 599 50.18 -25.59 3.70
CA GLN A 599 49.08 -24.63 3.55
C GLN A 599 48.69 -24.56 2.07
N GLN A 600 47.57 -25.15 1.68
CA GLN A 600 47.01 -24.99 0.34
C GLN A 600 45.84 -24.02 0.36
N GLN A 601 46.04 -22.91 -0.34
CA GLN A 601 44.97 -22.08 -0.89
C GLN A 601 44.17 -22.96 -1.85
N ALA A 602 42.85 -23.09 -1.64
CA ALA A 602 42.02 -24.06 -2.37
C ALA A 602 42.00 -23.78 -3.88
N SER A 603 42.67 -24.63 -4.65
CA SER A 603 42.70 -24.56 -6.11
C SER A 603 41.41 -25.15 -6.69
N ILE A 604 40.57 -24.28 -7.26
CA ILE A 604 39.28 -24.65 -7.88
C ILE A 604 39.49 -25.75 -8.93
N THR A 605 38.72 -26.84 -8.86
CA THR A 605 38.78 -27.90 -9.88
C THR A 605 37.84 -27.61 -11.05
N CYS A 606 38.04 -28.28 -12.19
CA CYS A 606 37.10 -28.21 -13.31
C CYS A 606 35.70 -28.74 -12.95
N GLU A 607 35.55 -29.59 -11.93
CA GLU A 607 34.23 -30.06 -11.48
C GLU A 607 33.48 -28.96 -10.71
N ASP A 608 34.16 -28.27 -9.81
CA ASP A 608 33.61 -27.10 -9.09
C ASP A 608 33.19 -26.01 -10.08
N TYR A 609 34.02 -25.80 -11.12
CA TYR A 609 33.75 -24.86 -12.20
C TYR A 609 32.52 -25.27 -13.02
N ALA A 610 32.34 -26.56 -13.33
CA ALA A 610 31.16 -27.07 -14.03
C ALA A 610 29.89 -26.88 -13.19
N ARG A 611 29.96 -27.09 -11.86
CA ARG A 611 28.84 -26.83 -10.94
C ARG A 611 28.46 -25.34 -10.93
N LEU A 612 29.44 -24.45 -10.78
CA LEU A 612 29.24 -22.99 -10.85
C LEU A 612 28.57 -22.56 -12.17
N ALA A 613 29.14 -22.98 -13.31
CA ALA A 613 28.63 -22.64 -14.64
C ALA A 613 27.18 -23.11 -14.89
N ASN A 614 26.77 -24.24 -14.29
CA ASN A 614 25.40 -24.74 -14.35
C ASN A 614 24.44 -23.93 -13.47
N TYR A 615 24.82 -23.58 -12.24
CA TYR A 615 23.98 -22.73 -11.37
C TYR A 615 23.81 -21.31 -11.92
N THR A 616 24.86 -20.71 -12.50
CA THR A 616 24.75 -19.41 -13.18
C THR A 616 23.81 -19.48 -14.38
N ALA A 617 23.87 -20.55 -15.19
CA ALA A 617 22.97 -20.75 -16.33
C ALA A 617 21.49 -20.89 -15.92
N ILE A 618 21.20 -21.59 -14.81
CA ILE A 618 19.84 -21.74 -14.28
C ILE A 618 19.31 -20.42 -13.72
N ASN A 619 20.13 -19.66 -12.97
CA ASN A 619 19.68 -18.41 -12.35
C ASN A 619 19.49 -17.26 -13.37
N SER A 620 20.28 -17.22 -14.44
CA SER A 620 20.22 -16.18 -15.48
C SER A 620 19.11 -16.38 -16.53
N ASN A 621 18.43 -17.53 -16.54
CA ASN A 621 17.33 -17.82 -17.46
C ASN A 621 16.01 -18.02 -16.69
N ALA A 622 15.06 -17.10 -16.86
CA ALA A 622 13.79 -17.12 -16.13
C ALA A 622 12.96 -18.40 -16.35
N THR A 623 13.01 -19.01 -17.54
CA THR A 623 12.29 -20.25 -17.86
C THR A 623 12.93 -21.46 -17.17
N LEU A 624 14.26 -21.57 -17.19
CA LEU A 624 14.98 -22.63 -16.46
C LEU A 624 14.79 -22.47 -14.95
N ARG A 625 14.82 -21.23 -14.44
CA ARG A 625 14.55 -20.91 -13.04
C ARG A 625 13.12 -21.31 -12.63
N ALA A 626 12.11 -21.01 -13.45
CA ALA A 626 10.73 -21.42 -13.20
C ALA A 626 10.54 -22.95 -13.23
N ALA A 627 11.15 -23.65 -14.21
CA ALA A 627 11.11 -25.10 -14.29
C ALA A 627 11.83 -25.77 -13.10
N PHE A 628 12.94 -25.20 -12.62
CA PHE A 628 13.66 -25.66 -11.43
C PHE A 628 12.82 -25.48 -10.15
N LEU A 629 12.08 -24.37 -10.04
CA LEU A 629 11.21 -24.07 -8.90
C LEU A 629 9.99 -25.00 -8.82
N GLN A 630 9.44 -25.46 -9.94
CA GLN A 630 8.24 -26.31 -9.96
C GLN A 630 8.49 -27.79 -9.59
N ALA A 631 9.75 -28.26 -9.61
CA ALA A 631 10.06 -29.69 -9.55
C ALA A 631 10.13 -30.31 -8.11
N SER A 632 9.71 -29.59 -7.07
CA SER A 632 9.75 -30.08 -5.67
C SER A 632 8.71 -31.17 -5.40
N PRO A 633 9.09 -32.41 -5.02
CA PRO A 633 8.13 -33.51 -4.84
C PRO A 633 7.26 -33.45 -3.58
N GLN A 634 7.45 -32.47 -2.67
CA GLN A 634 6.84 -32.48 -1.32
C GLN A 634 6.24 -31.15 -0.85
N GLY A 635 6.09 -30.14 -1.71
CA GLY A 635 5.23 -28.96 -1.45
C GLY A 635 5.68 -27.95 -0.38
N THR A 636 6.70 -28.25 0.42
CA THR A 636 7.49 -27.24 1.16
C THR A 636 8.62 -26.70 0.25
N ASN A 637 9.36 -25.66 0.71
CA ASN A 637 10.36 -24.93 -0.09
C ASN A 637 11.81 -25.26 0.35
N PRO A 638 12.53 -26.19 -0.33
CA PRO A 638 13.94 -26.48 -0.08
C PRO A 638 14.84 -25.84 -1.15
N THR A 639 14.28 -25.35 -2.26
CA THR A 639 15.01 -24.85 -3.42
C THR A 639 15.77 -23.57 -3.10
N ARG A 640 15.19 -22.74 -2.20
CA ARG A 640 15.89 -21.60 -1.61
C ARG A 640 17.09 -22.06 -0.76
N VAL A 641 16.90 -23.07 0.10
CA VAL A 641 18.01 -23.65 0.91
C VAL A 641 19.12 -24.23 0.03
N ILE A 642 18.80 -24.87 -1.11
CA ILE A 642 19.82 -25.41 -2.03
C ILE A 642 20.63 -24.29 -2.70
N LEU A 643 19.97 -23.22 -3.18
CA LEU A 643 20.64 -22.09 -3.81
C LEU A 643 21.43 -21.24 -2.81
N ASP A 644 20.83 -20.94 -1.65
CA ASP A 644 21.43 -20.13 -0.59
C ASP A 644 22.66 -20.88 -0.01
N ARG A 645 22.56 -22.19 0.24
CA ARG A 645 23.69 -23.03 0.73
C ARG A 645 24.81 -23.20 -0.30
N ALA A 646 24.48 -23.29 -1.60
CA ALA A 646 25.51 -23.22 -2.64
C ALA A 646 26.21 -21.85 -2.64
N PHE A 647 25.46 -20.76 -2.43
CA PHE A 647 26.01 -19.40 -2.28
C PHE A 647 26.91 -19.27 -1.04
N GLU A 648 26.54 -19.91 0.08
CA GLU A 648 27.38 -20.04 1.27
C GLU A 648 28.67 -20.82 0.96
N GLU A 649 28.61 -21.97 0.27
CA GLU A 649 29.80 -22.72 -0.16
C GLU A 649 30.70 -21.91 -1.13
N PHE A 650 30.12 -21.15 -2.07
CA PHE A 650 30.89 -20.28 -2.98
C PHE A 650 31.62 -19.17 -2.22
N ASN A 651 30.95 -18.52 -1.26
CA ASN A 651 31.55 -17.45 -0.45
C ASN A 651 32.59 -17.99 0.55
N ALA A 652 32.29 -19.08 1.26
CA ALA A 652 33.17 -19.68 2.25
C ALA A 652 34.50 -20.18 1.65
N ASN A 653 34.45 -20.71 0.42
CA ASN A 653 35.64 -21.14 -0.32
C ASN A 653 36.24 -20.03 -1.21
N ASN A 654 35.71 -18.79 -1.16
CA ASN A 654 36.18 -17.61 -1.90
C ASN A 654 36.28 -17.84 -3.42
N LEU A 655 35.33 -18.60 -3.98
CA LEU A 655 35.35 -19.09 -5.35
C LEU A 655 34.98 -17.97 -6.34
N LYS A 656 35.93 -17.55 -7.17
CA LYS A 656 35.74 -16.51 -8.19
C LYS A 656 35.88 -17.09 -9.60
N PHE A 657 35.16 -16.49 -10.55
CA PHE A 657 35.10 -16.94 -11.94
C PHE A 657 36.42 -16.61 -12.67
N ASP A 658 37.33 -17.58 -12.73
CA ASP A 658 38.61 -17.46 -13.44
C ASP A 658 38.45 -17.80 -14.94
N THR A 659 38.82 -16.86 -15.82
CA THR A 659 38.67 -16.98 -17.28
C THR A 659 39.73 -17.90 -17.92
N ALA A 660 40.91 -18.01 -17.33
CA ALA A 660 41.98 -18.88 -17.83
C ALA A 660 41.71 -20.35 -17.46
N LEU A 661 41.19 -20.60 -16.25
CA LEU A 661 40.75 -21.92 -15.83
C LEU A 661 39.55 -22.40 -16.66
N ASN A 662 38.59 -21.52 -16.97
CA ASN A 662 37.47 -21.84 -17.89
C ASN A 662 37.98 -22.40 -19.22
N ALA A 663 38.98 -21.74 -19.82
CA ALA A 663 39.56 -22.14 -21.09
C ALA A 663 40.28 -23.51 -20.99
N GLN A 664 41.03 -23.75 -19.92
CA GLN A 664 41.67 -25.05 -19.67
C GLN A 664 40.65 -26.18 -19.46
N CYS A 665 39.54 -25.92 -18.78
CA CYS A 665 38.47 -26.88 -18.53
C CYS A 665 37.54 -27.12 -19.75
N GLY A 666 37.82 -26.55 -20.93
CA GLY A 666 37.04 -26.76 -22.15
C GLY A 666 35.94 -25.72 -22.42
N ASN A 667 36.05 -24.53 -21.82
CA ASN A 667 35.13 -23.40 -21.98
C ASN A 667 33.70 -23.71 -21.50
N LEU A 668 33.61 -24.28 -20.30
CA LEU A 668 32.41 -24.88 -19.70
C LEU A 668 31.22 -23.92 -19.62
N SER A 669 31.43 -22.60 -19.48
CA SER A 669 30.35 -21.61 -19.50
C SER A 669 29.53 -21.55 -20.80
N THR A 670 30.08 -22.06 -21.91
CA THR A 670 29.38 -22.17 -23.20
C THR A 670 28.77 -23.56 -23.42
N VAL A 671 29.28 -24.57 -22.71
CA VAL A 671 28.74 -25.95 -22.72
C VAL A 671 27.55 -26.08 -21.77
N SER A 672 27.60 -25.44 -20.59
CA SER A 672 26.61 -25.56 -19.52
C SER A 672 25.19 -25.25 -19.97
N PHE A 673 24.97 -24.19 -20.77
CA PHE A 673 23.63 -23.87 -21.28
C PHE A 673 23.04 -24.98 -22.17
N ARG A 674 23.86 -25.72 -22.93
CA ARG A 674 23.40 -26.86 -23.74
C ARG A 674 23.24 -28.13 -22.91
N GLU A 675 24.10 -28.33 -21.92
CA GLU A 675 23.97 -29.47 -21.01
C GLU A 675 22.78 -29.32 -20.07
N VAL A 676 22.52 -28.15 -19.47
CA VAL A 676 21.35 -27.90 -18.61
C VAL A 676 20.05 -28.18 -19.36
N ASP A 677 19.93 -27.77 -20.63
CA ASP A 677 18.75 -28.02 -21.48
C ASP A 677 18.53 -29.52 -21.76
N ARG A 678 19.62 -30.25 -22.09
CA ARG A 678 19.64 -31.72 -22.23
C ARG A 678 19.35 -32.45 -20.91
N ASN A 679 19.83 -31.91 -19.79
CA ASN A 679 19.74 -32.51 -18.46
C ASN A 679 18.34 -32.33 -17.86
N PHE A 680 17.70 -31.18 -18.09
CA PHE A 680 16.26 -30.97 -17.82
C PHE A 680 15.39 -31.98 -18.60
N SER A 681 15.67 -32.18 -19.88
CA SER A 681 14.91 -33.12 -20.73
C SER A 681 15.20 -34.60 -20.43
N LEU A 682 16.27 -34.91 -19.68
CA LEU A 682 16.56 -36.23 -19.10
C LEU A 682 16.08 -36.39 -17.64
N GLY A 683 15.55 -35.34 -17.02
CA GLY A 683 15.05 -35.37 -15.64
C GLY A 683 16.14 -35.50 -14.57
N VAL A 684 17.35 -34.97 -14.82
CA VAL A 684 18.42 -34.89 -13.81
C VAL A 684 19.19 -33.59 -14.00
N VAL A 685 19.27 -32.71 -12.98
CA VAL A 685 19.98 -31.41 -13.06
C VAL A 685 20.96 -31.30 -11.90
N ALA A 686 22.23 -30.99 -12.19
CA ALA A 686 23.33 -30.91 -11.21
C ALA A 686 23.44 -32.15 -10.27
N GLY A 687 23.11 -33.33 -10.79
CA GLY A 687 23.10 -34.60 -10.03
C GLY A 687 21.77 -34.94 -9.32
N TRP A 688 20.83 -34.00 -9.24
CA TRP A 688 19.53 -34.17 -8.58
C TRP A 688 18.45 -34.59 -9.57
N LYS A 689 17.55 -35.49 -9.17
CA LYS A 689 16.47 -35.99 -10.04
C LYS A 689 15.30 -35.00 -10.10
N VAL A 690 14.84 -34.68 -11.29
CA VAL A 690 13.87 -33.62 -11.63
C VAL A 690 12.75 -34.22 -12.49
N VAL A 691 11.49 -33.82 -12.27
CA VAL A 691 10.38 -34.22 -13.13
C VAL A 691 10.10 -33.12 -14.15
N ALA A 692 10.29 -33.42 -15.44
CA ALA A 692 9.98 -32.47 -16.52
C ALA A 692 8.46 -32.31 -16.70
N PRO A 693 7.94 -31.08 -16.87
CA PRO A 693 6.51 -30.83 -17.04
C PRO A 693 5.99 -31.36 -18.38
N THR A 694 4.87 -32.07 -18.35
CA THR A 694 4.24 -32.66 -19.54
C THR A 694 3.77 -31.60 -20.54
N GLY A 695 4.38 -31.59 -21.73
CA GLY A 695 3.99 -30.75 -22.86
C GLY A 695 4.97 -29.63 -23.21
N ALA A 696 6.01 -29.37 -22.40
CA ALA A 696 7.02 -28.39 -22.73
C ALA A 696 7.92 -28.86 -23.90
N ARG A 697 7.99 -28.05 -24.96
CA ARG A 697 9.08 -28.08 -25.95
C ARG A 697 9.80 -26.74 -25.91
N ILE A 698 11.13 -26.80 -25.84
CA ILE A 698 12.01 -25.62 -25.84
C ILE A 698 12.43 -25.35 -27.29
N GLY A 699 12.44 -24.08 -27.70
CA GLY A 699 12.78 -23.68 -29.07
C GLY A 699 13.33 -22.25 -29.09
N ALA A 700 14.41 -22.05 -29.84
CA ALA A 700 15.00 -20.73 -30.05
C ALA A 700 14.13 -19.89 -31.01
N GLY A 701 14.03 -18.58 -30.74
CA GLY A 701 13.17 -17.68 -31.53
C GLY A 701 13.82 -17.23 -32.84
N VAL A 702 13.02 -17.27 -33.92
CA VAL A 702 13.24 -16.55 -35.18
C VAL A 702 11.87 -16.10 -35.69
N GLU A 703 11.70 -14.82 -36.01
CA GLU A 703 10.50 -14.31 -36.69
C GLU A 703 10.58 -14.52 -38.21
N VAL A 704 9.42 -14.60 -38.89
CA VAL A 704 9.08 -13.94 -40.19
C VAL A 704 7.97 -14.70 -40.97
N TRP A 705 6.80 -14.04 -41.04
CA TRP A 705 5.79 -14.01 -42.12
C TRP A 705 4.93 -15.24 -42.54
N CYS A 706 3.62 -15.06 -42.31
CA CYS A 706 2.49 -15.25 -43.23
C CYS A 706 2.36 -16.51 -44.11
N SER A 707 1.38 -17.38 -43.79
CA SER A 707 0.15 -17.60 -44.60
C SER A 707 -0.78 -18.64 -43.95
N GLY A 708 -2.10 -18.53 -44.13
CA GLY A 708 -3.04 -19.64 -43.82
C GLY A 708 -4.22 -19.38 -42.88
N LEU A 709 -4.89 -18.22 -42.94
CA LEU A 709 -6.08 -17.93 -42.13
C LEU A 709 -7.37 -18.01 -42.97
N PHE A 710 -7.83 -19.23 -43.28
CA PHE A 710 -9.19 -19.51 -43.78
C PHE A 710 -9.58 -20.98 -43.50
N ILE A 711 -10.89 -21.25 -43.37
CA ILE A 711 -11.51 -22.58 -43.17
C ILE A 711 -11.16 -23.29 -41.83
N VAL A 712 -11.72 -22.81 -40.70
CA VAL A 712 -12.58 -23.61 -39.77
C VAL A 712 -13.49 -22.65 -38.96
N MET A 713 -14.41 -21.93 -39.61
CA MET A 713 -15.52 -21.21 -38.94
C MET A 713 -16.69 -20.88 -39.90
N PHE A 714 -16.99 -21.78 -40.86
CA PHE A 714 -18.13 -21.60 -41.78
C PHE A 714 -18.86 -22.91 -42.15
N THR A 715 -18.77 -23.93 -41.30
CA THR A 715 -19.43 -25.24 -41.48
C THR A 715 -20.16 -25.66 -40.21
N GLY A 716 -21.13 -24.86 -39.78
CA GLY A 716 -21.92 -25.09 -38.55
C GLY A 716 -23.30 -24.44 -38.53
N LEU A 717 -23.80 -23.96 -39.68
CA LEU A 717 -25.07 -23.22 -39.79
C LEU A 717 -25.78 -23.45 -41.14
N ALA A 718 -25.70 -24.69 -41.65
CA ALA A 718 -26.31 -25.08 -42.92
C ALA A 718 -26.65 -26.59 -42.94
N LEU A 719 -27.48 -27.05 -41.99
CA LEU A 719 -28.26 -28.31 -42.06
C LEU A 719 -29.15 -28.48 -40.80
N ILE A 720 -30.28 -27.78 -40.78
CA ILE A 720 -31.54 -28.06 -40.05
C ILE A 720 -32.55 -27.03 -40.58
N PHE A 721 -33.80 -27.45 -40.81
CA PHE A 721 -34.77 -26.88 -41.75
C PHE A 721 -34.37 -27.04 -43.23
N GLN A 722 -35.13 -27.63 -44.17
CA GLN A 722 -36.42 -28.39 -44.20
C GLN A 722 -37.20 -28.54 -42.89
#